data_AF-A0A939VCH0-F1
#
_entry.id   AF-A0A939VCH0-F1
#
_cell.length_a   1.000
_cell.length_b   1.000
_cell.length_c   1.000
_cell.angle_alpha   90.00
_cell.angle_beta   90.00
_cell.angle_gamma   90.00
#
_symmetry.space_group_name_H-M   'P 1'
#
loop_
_entity.id
_entity.type
_entity.pdbx_description
1 polymer ?
#
loop_
_entity_poly.entity_id
_entity_poly.type
_entity_poly.pdbx_seq_one_letter_code
_entity_poly.pdbx_strand_id
1 'polypeptide(L)'
;MNRNGLILLLTLMVALTANARTRTVEEMRQAAAQVLCRQTPGGLQQVPGLIKVLQRGHGLVVMGYENSSFAVMAEDDNYPEVLGYSDTPFQVNTRNQNFRWWLSQVEEMVSRPANAPIRAIRPDTTRFAAKIEPMMQTKWDQTNPYNLLCPQNCPTGCVATAAAQVLRYNEWPQYGQGTVYTYFPYGDFDGMRLEVNIEGVEYQYDQMLNTYTALSSSNQKQAVATLMYHVGLAMKAQYEQEGTGSYNEPLTYGLRNHLGYPYAVTIDKDNYTAQEWMEMIFETISNGHPIIYGGSDDTYTGHEFVLHGYDSSGRVLINWGWSGEEDGYFDLSSLLLYWGIYNFNSYQNMILRVDKASLTADTVSVDVETPGTLDQLLGEQRNEVVCLKVNGAINSSDLKTLRSMAGCSVTGKGTLGSLSVLDMSGATIVSGGEPYLIEDQQEYTTEDDAMPDKAFAGCAKLISVVLPEGLQHYGTGVFAGCNNLDTVILSSSEESDFVVDGCYVLNKERTELVEALPTENVHYEIPYGVTWIHDEAFAGRFLYERLSLPETVDTIGKKAFNRCFDLCRTYVYSKVPPRIDPTAIDDLDLSIRTLYVPQGTLFKYSGAKGWKKYGIRRTKEFKIADNIIQTYAQENAASDLYDLSGKLVKTKAGTTEGLRKGVYVTRGRKHIVR
;
A
#
# COMPACT_ATOMS: atom_id res chain seq x y z
N MET A 1 -54.11 -71.52 10.76
CA MET A 1 -54.67 -70.22 11.16
C MET A 1 -53.54 -69.37 11.72
N ASN A 2 -53.38 -68.16 11.15
CA ASN A 2 -52.58 -66.98 11.55
C ASN A 2 -51.06 -67.21 11.69
N ARG A 3 -50.15 -66.75 10.81
CA ARG A 3 -50.01 -65.48 10.07
C ARG A 3 -50.01 -64.27 11.01
N ASN A 4 -48.82 -63.83 11.43
CA ASN A 4 -48.55 -62.46 11.91
C ASN A 4 -47.21 -62.02 11.32
N GLY A 5 -47.29 -61.05 10.42
CA GLY A 5 -46.19 -60.47 9.69
C GLY A 5 -45.58 -59.28 10.41
N LEU A 6 -44.30 -59.11 10.12
CA LEU A 6 -43.46 -57.93 10.26
C LEU A 6 -44.22 -56.61 9.97
N ILE A 7 -44.11 -55.62 10.86
CA ILE A 7 -44.29 -54.21 10.50
C ILE A 7 -42.99 -53.49 10.89
N LEU A 8 -42.25 -53.13 9.84
CA LEU A 8 -41.05 -52.31 9.85
C LEU A 8 -41.50 -50.84 10.03
N LEU A 9 -41.16 -50.22 11.14
CA LEU A 9 -41.35 -48.78 11.36
C LEU A 9 -40.23 -48.03 10.63
N LEU A 10 -40.52 -47.54 9.43
CA LEU A 10 -39.70 -46.56 8.72
C LEU A 10 -39.90 -45.19 9.40
N THR A 11 -38.94 -44.78 10.21
CA THR A 11 -38.81 -43.38 10.65
C THR A 11 -38.31 -42.55 9.48
N LEU A 12 -39.23 -41.85 8.83
CA LEU A 12 -38.93 -40.84 7.82
C LEU A 12 -38.27 -39.63 8.52
N MET A 13 -36.93 -39.60 8.57
CA MET A 13 -36.21 -38.34 8.83
C MET A 13 -36.40 -37.45 7.60
N VAL A 14 -37.39 -36.57 7.66
CA VAL A 14 -37.45 -35.41 6.77
C VAL A 14 -36.34 -34.47 7.22
N ALA A 15 -35.20 -34.50 6.51
CA ALA A 15 -34.25 -33.40 6.56
C ALA A 15 -34.98 -32.17 6.01
N LEU A 16 -35.42 -31.27 6.90
CA LEU A 16 -35.85 -29.93 6.53
C LEU A 16 -34.62 -29.21 5.97
N THR A 17 -34.42 -29.27 4.66
CA THR A 17 -33.61 -28.27 3.98
C THR A 17 -34.40 -26.97 4.05
N ALA A 18 -34.07 -26.13 5.03
CA ALA A 18 -34.61 -24.78 5.10
C ALA A 18 -34.11 -24.04 3.85
N ASN A 19 -34.97 -23.94 2.83
CA ASN A 19 -34.73 -23.04 1.71
C ASN A 19 -34.79 -21.61 2.23
N ALA A 20 -33.86 -20.78 1.79
CA ALA A 20 -33.85 -19.36 2.09
C ALA A 20 -35.18 -18.69 1.75
N ARG A 21 -35.62 -17.77 2.60
CA ARG A 21 -36.91 -17.09 2.49
C ARG A 21 -36.70 -15.61 2.19
N THR A 22 -37.50 -15.10 1.26
CA THR A 22 -37.63 -13.65 1.05
C THR A 22 -38.31 -13.00 2.27
N ARG A 23 -37.70 -11.95 2.80
CA ARG A 23 -38.26 -11.08 3.84
C ARG A 23 -39.41 -10.26 3.27
N THR A 24 -40.44 -10.08 4.09
CA THR A 24 -41.55 -9.18 3.77
C THR A 24 -41.14 -7.73 4.01
N VAL A 25 -41.85 -6.79 3.37
CA VAL A 25 -41.64 -5.35 3.60
C VAL A 25 -41.87 -4.97 5.06
N GLU A 26 -42.75 -5.66 5.78
CA GLU A 26 -43.02 -5.36 7.19
C GLU A 26 -41.89 -5.84 8.11
N GLU A 27 -41.30 -7.01 7.86
CA GLU A 27 -40.11 -7.49 8.57
C GLU A 27 -38.95 -6.51 8.39
N MET A 28 -38.66 -6.14 7.13
CA MET A 28 -37.63 -5.15 6.84
C MET A 28 -37.92 -3.78 7.49
N ARG A 29 -39.19 -3.34 7.51
CA ARG A 29 -39.57 -2.10 8.21
C ARG A 29 -39.29 -2.17 9.71
N GLN A 30 -39.59 -3.30 10.35
CA GLN A 30 -39.35 -3.49 11.78
C GLN A 30 -37.85 -3.46 12.10
N ALA A 31 -37.02 -4.10 11.28
CA ALA A 31 -35.58 -4.05 11.46
C ALA A 31 -34.97 -2.69 11.15
N ALA A 32 -35.43 -2.01 10.09
CA ALA A 32 -35.06 -0.62 9.82
C ALA A 32 -35.41 0.29 11.02
N ALA A 33 -36.56 0.07 11.66
CA ALA A 33 -36.94 0.83 12.85
C ALA A 33 -35.97 0.65 14.03
N GLN A 34 -35.34 -0.52 14.18
CA GLN A 34 -34.36 -0.76 15.25
C GLN A 34 -33.10 0.09 15.11
N VAL A 35 -32.71 0.42 13.87
CA VAL A 35 -31.52 1.24 13.61
C VAL A 35 -31.84 2.72 13.43
N LEU A 36 -33.02 3.06 12.91
CA LEU A 36 -33.42 4.45 12.64
C LEU A 36 -34.12 5.12 13.83
N CYS A 37 -35.02 4.44 14.54
CA CYS A 37 -35.86 5.04 15.58
C CYS A 37 -35.14 5.19 16.94
N ARG A 38 -33.89 5.64 16.93
CA ARG A 38 -33.09 5.87 18.15
C ARG A 38 -33.57 7.14 18.85
N GLN A 39 -33.66 7.12 20.18
CA GLN A 39 -34.00 8.31 20.96
C GLN A 39 -32.86 9.34 20.88
N THR A 40 -33.05 10.40 20.11
CA THR A 40 -32.19 11.59 20.19
C THR A 40 -32.63 12.47 21.37
N PRO A 41 -31.71 12.95 22.22
CA PRO A 41 -32.06 13.93 23.26
C PRO A 41 -32.60 15.22 22.60
N GLY A 42 -33.90 15.47 22.73
CA GLY A 42 -34.57 16.69 22.23
C GLY A 42 -35.17 16.61 20.82
N GLY A 43 -35.15 15.45 20.16
CA GLY A 43 -35.78 15.25 18.83
C GLY A 43 -37.25 14.81 18.89
N LEU A 44 -38.00 15.05 17.80
CA LEU A 44 -39.31 14.43 17.60
C LEU A 44 -39.15 12.90 17.57
N GLN A 45 -39.99 12.18 18.31
CA GLN A 45 -39.95 10.72 18.37
C GLN A 45 -40.19 10.13 16.98
N GLN A 46 -39.16 9.49 16.40
CA GLN A 46 -39.28 8.75 15.15
C GLN A 46 -40.21 7.55 15.35
N VAL A 47 -41.26 7.45 14.53
CA VAL A 47 -42.33 6.43 14.65
C VAL A 47 -42.16 5.37 13.55
N PRO A 48 -42.00 4.07 13.89
CA PRO A 48 -41.75 2.99 12.92
C PRO A 48 -42.71 2.95 11.72
N GLY A 49 -43.99 3.30 11.93
CA GLY A 49 -45.02 3.31 10.88
C GLY A 49 -44.84 4.36 9.79
N LEU A 50 -43.92 5.32 9.96
CA LEU A 50 -43.61 6.36 8.97
C LEU A 50 -42.43 6.00 8.05
N ILE A 51 -41.76 4.87 8.29
CA ILE A 51 -40.67 4.37 7.43
C ILE A 51 -41.26 3.88 6.10
N LYS A 52 -40.80 4.51 5.02
CA LYS A 52 -41.22 4.25 3.64
C LYS A 52 -40.14 3.48 2.88
N VAL A 53 -40.54 2.81 1.80
CA VAL A 53 -39.60 2.32 0.79
C VAL A 53 -39.14 3.53 -0.05
N LEU A 54 -37.85 3.81 -0.05
CA LEU A 54 -37.23 4.92 -0.79
C LEU A 54 -36.73 4.47 -2.16
N GLN A 55 -36.15 3.26 -2.23
CA GLN A 55 -35.71 2.64 -3.48
C GLN A 55 -35.77 1.12 -3.37
N ARG A 56 -36.07 0.45 -4.49
CA ARG A 56 -35.92 -1.00 -4.64
C ARG A 56 -34.73 -1.27 -5.54
N GLY A 57 -33.82 -2.14 -5.09
CA GLY A 57 -32.74 -2.70 -5.88
C GLY A 57 -33.02 -4.17 -6.20
N HIS A 58 -32.00 -4.86 -6.69
CA HIS A 58 -32.03 -6.28 -6.98
C HIS A 58 -31.56 -7.09 -5.77
N GLY A 59 -32.50 -7.62 -4.98
CA GLY A 59 -32.20 -8.37 -3.76
C GLY A 59 -32.01 -7.51 -2.50
N LEU A 60 -32.22 -6.19 -2.61
CA LEU A 60 -32.25 -5.26 -1.49
C LEU A 60 -33.35 -4.19 -1.62
N VAL A 61 -33.69 -3.58 -0.48
CA VAL A 61 -34.60 -2.43 -0.39
C VAL A 61 -33.98 -1.34 0.47
N VAL A 62 -33.99 -0.10 -0.02
CA VAL A 62 -33.66 1.07 0.80
C VAL A 62 -34.95 1.60 1.41
N MET A 63 -35.00 1.69 2.74
CA MET A 63 -36.16 2.15 3.50
C MET A 63 -35.76 3.25 4.48
N GLY A 64 -36.63 4.22 4.73
CA GLY A 64 -36.29 5.31 5.64
C GLY A 64 -37.34 6.39 5.78
N TYR A 65 -36.96 7.46 6.46
CA TYR A 65 -37.72 8.70 6.55
C TYR A 65 -37.29 9.62 5.41
N GLU A 66 -38.24 10.01 4.56
CA GLU A 66 -37.98 10.96 3.46
C GLU A 66 -37.25 12.21 3.97
N ASN A 67 -36.17 12.58 3.28
CA ASN A 67 -35.35 13.75 3.62
C ASN A 67 -34.72 13.72 5.02
N SER A 68 -34.54 12.55 5.64
CA SER A 68 -33.96 12.46 6.98
C SER A 68 -32.96 11.33 7.14
N SER A 69 -33.36 10.07 7.00
CA SER A 69 -32.52 8.92 7.33
C SER A 69 -32.92 7.68 6.53
N PHE A 70 -32.01 6.72 6.38
CA PHE A 70 -32.27 5.49 5.62
C PHE A 70 -31.52 4.28 6.16
N ALA A 71 -32.04 3.11 5.82
CA ALA A 71 -31.44 1.81 6.03
C ALA A 71 -31.50 1.00 4.71
N VAL A 72 -30.42 0.28 4.42
CA VAL A 72 -30.29 -0.64 3.28
C VAL A 72 -30.54 -2.05 3.80
N MET A 73 -31.57 -2.69 3.27
CA MET A 73 -32.14 -3.94 3.80
C MET A 73 -31.94 -5.08 2.81
N ALA A 74 -31.47 -6.25 3.27
CA ALA A 74 -31.42 -7.45 2.43
C ALA A 74 -32.80 -8.10 2.31
N GLU A 75 -33.21 -8.45 1.08
CA GLU A 75 -34.47 -9.16 0.86
C GLU A 75 -34.38 -10.65 1.22
N ASP A 76 -33.20 -11.27 1.25
CA ASP A 76 -33.00 -12.71 1.46
C ASP A 76 -32.38 -13.01 2.85
N ASP A 77 -32.96 -13.96 3.59
CA ASP A 77 -32.56 -14.30 4.97
C ASP A 77 -31.22 -15.04 5.12
N ASN A 78 -30.58 -15.40 4.00
CA ASN A 78 -29.17 -15.79 3.98
C ASN A 78 -28.24 -14.62 4.33
N TYR A 79 -28.66 -13.37 4.15
CA TYR A 79 -27.85 -12.19 4.42
C TYR A 79 -28.28 -11.49 5.72
N PRO A 80 -27.40 -10.67 6.34
CA PRO A 80 -27.82 -9.80 7.43
C PRO A 80 -28.98 -8.89 7.01
N GLU A 81 -29.92 -8.68 7.93
CA GLU A 81 -31.15 -7.97 7.60
C GLU A 81 -30.91 -6.49 7.27
N VAL A 82 -30.08 -5.81 8.06
CA VAL A 82 -29.66 -4.42 7.84
C VAL A 82 -28.20 -4.42 7.40
N LEU A 83 -27.96 -4.10 6.12
CA LEU A 83 -26.64 -4.04 5.49
C LEU A 83 -25.97 -2.69 5.71
N GLY A 84 -26.74 -1.63 5.95
CA GLY A 84 -26.22 -0.34 6.36
C GLY A 84 -27.33 0.63 6.75
N TYR A 85 -26.99 1.69 7.46
CA TYR A 85 -27.91 2.77 7.78
C TYR A 85 -27.19 4.10 7.98
N SER A 86 -27.91 5.19 7.73
CA SER A 86 -27.42 6.55 7.86
C SER A 86 -28.49 7.44 8.48
N ASP A 87 -28.05 8.38 9.31
CA ASP A 87 -28.87 9.47 9.85
C ASP A 87 -28.96 10.66 8.88
N THR A 88 -28.52 10.48 7.62
CA THR A 88 -28.63 11.47 6.54
C THR A 88 -29.67 11.07 5.50
N PRO A 89 -30.22 12.02 4.72
CA PRO A 89 -31.16 11.71 3.66
C PRO A 89 -30.57 10.78 2.59
N PHE A 90 -31.36 9.80 2.14
CA PHE A 90 -30.98 9.01 0.98
C PHE A 90 -31.20 9.78 -0.33
N GLN A 91 -30.18 9.83 -1.18
CA GLN A 91 -30.26 10.42 -2.51
C GLN A 91 -30.18 9.34 -3.60
N VAL A 92 -31.29 9.15 -4.34
CA VAL A 92 -31.37 8.15 -5.43
C VAL A 92 -30.29 8.36 -6.50
N ASN A 93 -29.97 9.63 -6.82
CA ASN A 93 -28.94 10.01 -7.78
C ASN A 93 -27.78 10.71 -7.07
N THR A 94 -27.26 10.10 -6.00
CA THR A 94 -26.13 10.67 -5.24
C THR A 94 -24.90 10.89 -6.13
N ARG A 95 -24.21 12.02 -5.88
CA ARG A 95 -22.90 12.32 -6.45
C ARG A 95 -21.76 11.62 -5.71
N ASN A 96 -22.04 11.08 -4.52
CA ASN A 96 -21.08 10.37 -3.70
C ASN A 96 -20.71 9.04 -4.38
N GLN A 97 -19.59 9.06 -5.10
CA GLN A 97 -19.12 7.92 -5.88
C GLN A 97 -18.71 6.74 -4.98
N ASN A 98 -18.20 7.01 -3.78
CA ASN A 98 -17.79 6.00 -2.81
C ASN A 98 -19.00 5.23 -2.26
N PHE A 99 -20.06 5.95 -1.87
CA PHE A 99 -21.30 5.31 -1.42
C PHE A 99 -21.98 4.53 -2.55
N ARG A 100 -21.99 5.06 -3.78
CA ARG A 100 -22.48 4.33 -4.96
C ARG A 100 -21.73 3.04 -5.21
N TRP A 101 -20.40 3.10 -5.10
CA TRP A 101 -19.55 1.93 -5.22
C TRP A 101 -19.94 0.90 -4.16
N TRP A 102 -19.97 1.26 -2.87
CA TRP A 102 -20.42 0.35 -1.81
C TRP A 102 -21.80 -0.25 -2.08
N LEU A 103 -22.79 0.58 -2.46
CA LEU A 103 -24.15 0.12 -2.73
C LEU A 103 -24.20 -0.87 -3.90
N SER A 104 -23.42 -0.65 -4.96
CA SER A 104 -23.34 -1.57 -6.09
C SER A 104 -22.74 -2.93 -5.72
N GLN A 105 -21.77 -2.93 -4.81
CA GLN A 105 -21.09 -4.14 -4.34
C GLN A 105 -22.00 -4.96 -3.42
N VAL A 106 -22.79 -4.27 -2.59
CA VAL A 106 -23.85 -4.89 -1.79
C VAL A 106 -24.95 -5.46 -2.67
N GLU A 107 -25.41 -4.72 -3.67
CA GLU A 107 -26.43 -5.19 -4.62
C GLU A 107 -25.93 -6.43 -5.38
N GLU A 108 -24.68 -6.44 -5.83
CA GLU A 108 -24.08 -7.61 -6.43
C GLU A 108 -24.07 -8.82 -5.48
N MET A 109 -23.58 -8.63 -4.24
CA MET A 109 -23.53 -9.68 -3.24
C MET A 109 -24.91 -10.32 -3.04
N VAL A 110 -25.95 -9.52 -2.80
CA VAL A 110 -27.30 -10.03 -2.51
C VAL A 110 -28.06 -10.52 -3.74
N SER A 111 -27.64 -10.11 -4.95
CA SER A 111 -28.28 -10.54 -6.21
C SER A 111 -28.05 -12.01 -6.55
N ARG A 112 -27.07 -12.65 -5.91
CA ARG A 112 -26.66 -14.03 -6.19
C ARG A 112 -27.04 -14.95 -5.03
N PRO A 113 -27.48 -16.19 -5.28
CA PRO A 113 -27.81 -17.12 -4.22
C PRO A 113 -26.54 -17.48 -3.42
N ALA A 114 -26.58 -17.26 -2.10
CA ALA A 114 -25.50 -17.70 -1.22
C ALA A 114 -25.54 -19.22 -1.07
N ASN A 115 -24.39 -19.90 -1.19
CA ASN A 115 -24.29 -21.34 -0.95
C ASN A 115 -24.50 -21.72 0.53
N ALA A 116 -24.31 -20.77 1.42
CA ALA A 116 -24.56 -20.86 2.85
C ALA A 116 -24.94 -19.48 3.40
N PRO A 117 -25.66 -19.38 4.54
CA PRO A 117 -25.98 -18.09 5.14
C PRO A 117 -24.72 -17.30 5.49
N ILE A 118 -24.65 -16.06 5.01
CA ILE A 118 -23.62 -15.07 5.36
C ILE A 118 -24.06 -14.34 6.62
N ARG A 119 -23.14 -14.21 7.57
CA ARG A 119 -23.37 -13.55 8.86
C ARG A 119 -22.29 -12.49 9.05
N ALA A 120 -22.72 -11.31 9.46
CA ALA A 120 -21.81 -10.23 9.78
C ALA A 120 -20.86 -10.62 10.92
N ILE A 121 -19.60 -10.21 10.80
CA ILE A 121 -18.57 -10.42 11.82
C ILE A 121 -18.74 -9.34 12.88
N ARG A 122 -18.80 -9.74 14.15
CA ARG A 122 -19.06 -8.85 15.29
C ARG A 122 -17.80 -8.65 16.14
N PRO A 123 -17.65 -7.51 16.83
CA PRO A 123 -16.56 -7.32 17.77
C PRO A 123 -16.64 -8.36 18.90
N ASP A 124 -15.52 -9.03 19.18
CA ASP A 124 -15.38 -9.87 20.36
C ASP A 124 -15.34 -8.98 21.61
N THR A 125 -16.44 -8.96 22.37
CA THR A 125 -16.60 -8.11 23.55
C THR A 125 -15.69 -8.47 24.72
N THR A 126 -14.96 -9.59 24.65
CA THR A 126 -13.92 -9.91 25.64
C THR A 126 -12.61 -9.18 25.36
N ARG A 127 -12.41 -8.70 24.13
CA ARG A 127 -11.20 -8.00 23.65
C ARG A 127 -11.47 -6.53 23.34
N PHE A 128 -12.63 -6.22 22.79
CA PHE A 128 -12.96 -4.90 22.25
C PHE A 128 -14.23 -4.33 22.86
N ALA A 129 -14.42 -3.01 22.74
CA ALA A 129 -15.69 -2.39 23.13
C ALA A 129 -16.83 -2.95 22.27
N ALA A 130 -18.04 -3.07 22.84
CA ALA A 130 -19.20 -3.59 22.09
C ALA A 130 -19.66 -2.66 20.95
N LYS A 131 -19.36 -1.36 21.07
CA LYS A 131 -19.58 -0.34 20.03
C LYS A 131 -18.64 0.84 20.29
N ILE A 132 -18.32 1.57 19.24
CA ILE A 132 -17.60 2.85 19.29
C ILE A 132 -18.44 3.89 18.56
N GLU A 133 -18.86 4.92 19.30
CA GLU A 133 -19.61 6.07 18.77
C GLU A 133 -18.73 6.89 17.80
N PRO A 134 -19.31 7.78 16.98
CA PRO A 134 -18.55 8.57 16.01
C PRO A 134 -17.35 9.31 16.64
N MET A 135 -16.13 8.96 16.22
CA MET A 135 -14.90 9.63 16.67
C MET A 135 -14.70 10.98 15.97
N MET A 136 -14.91 11.02 14.66
CA MET A 136 -14.66 12.19 13.83
C MET A 136 -15.90 13.06 13.65
N GLN A 137 -15.69 14.37 13.59
CA GLN A 137 -16.75 15.36 13.37
C GLN A 137 -16.67 16.05 12.00
N THR A 138 -15.53 15.94 11.31
CA THR A 138 -15.33 16.55 10.00
C THR A 138 -16.30 15.96 8.97
N LYS A 139 -16.78 16.81 8.07
CA LYS A 139 -17.63 16.46 6.92
C LYS A 139 -17.06 17.19 5.70
N TRP A 140 -15.84 16.82 5.33
CA TRP A 140 -15.09 17.48 4.25
C TRP A 140 -15.49 16.95 2.88
N ASP A 141 -15.14 17.70 1.84
CA ASP A 141 -15.44 17.40 0.42
C ASP A 141 -14.13 17.46 -0.39
N GLN A 142 -14.23 17.30 -1.70
CA GLN A 142 -13.11 17.37 -2.63
C GLN A 142 -13.06 18.66 -3.45
N THR A 143 -14.13 19.45 -3.41
CA THR A 143 -14.28 20.67 -4.22
C THR A 143 -14.13 21.93 -3.38
N ASN A 144 -14.65 23.08 -3.79
CA ASN A 144 -14.44 24.33 -3.05
C ASN A 144 -14.98 24.22 -1.61
N PRO A 145 -14.24 24.67 -0.56
CA PRO A 145 -12.95 25.36 -0.59
C PRO A 145 -11.72 24.45 -0.46
N TYR A 146 -11.89 23.13 -0.37
CA TYR A 146 -10.83 22.16 -0.11
C TYR A 146 -9.76 22.16 -1.21
N ASN A 147 -10.16 22.41 -2.46
CA ASN A 147 -9.27 22.38 -3.63
C ASN A 147 -8.73 23.74 -4.08
N LEU A 148 -8.78 24.79 -3.25
CA LEU A 148 -8.38 26.15 -3.66
C LEU A 148 -6.94 26.27 -4.18
N LEU A 149 -6.05 25.36 -3.76
CA LEU A 149 -4.65 25.34 -4.19
C LEU A 149 -4.35 24.26 -5.24
N CYS A 150 -5.32 23.39 -5.56
CA CYS A 150 -5.14 22.36 -6.56
C CYS A 150 -5.01 23.00 -7.96
N PRO A 151 -4.16 22.42 -8.84
CA PRO A 151 -3.96 22.96 -10.19
C PRO A 151 -5.28 23.00 -10.96
N GLN A 152 -5.54 24.08 -11.69
CA GLN A 152 -6.74 24.26 -12.53
C GLN A 152 -8.09 23.99 -11.82
N ASN A 153 -8.16 24.15 -10.49
CA ASN A 153 -9.34 23.81 -9.69
C ASN A 153 -9.75 22.32 -9.80
N CYS A 154 -8.82 21.42 -10.11
CA CYS A 154 -9.03 19.97 -9.97
C CYS A 154 -9.57 19.65 -8.56
N PRO A 155 -10.40 18.61 -8.38
CA PRO A 155 -10.76 18.13 -7.05
C PRO A 155 -9.51 17.71 -6.27
N THR A 156 -9.58 17.67 -4.94
CA THR A 156 -8.46 17.19 -4.10
C THR A 156 -8.18 15.69 -4.30
N GLY A 157 -9.22 14.91 -4.63
CA GLY A 157 -9.18 13.45 -4.69
C GLY A 157 -9.63 12.81 -3.37
N CYS A 158 -10.27 11.64 -3.45
CA CYS A 158 -10.78 10.91 -2.29
C CYS A 158 -9.66 10.55 -1.31
N VAL A 159 -8.50 10.15 -1.82
CA VAL A 159 -7.31 9.77 -1.03
C VAL A 159 -6.82 10.93 -0.16
N ALA A 160 -6.64 12.12 -0.77
CA ALA A 160 -6.22 13.31 -0.02
C ALA A 160 -7.28 13.73 1.01
N THR A 161 -8.57 13.67 0.65
CA THR A 161 -9.65 14.04 1.55
C THR A 161 -9.76 13.10 2.75
N ALA A 162 -9.64 11.78 2.54
CA ALA A 162 -9.64 10.80 3.62
C ALA A 162 -8.46 11.02 4.59
N ALA A 163 -7.25 11.09 4.05
CA ALA A 163 -6.04 11.32 4.83
C ALA A 163 -6.07 12.66 5.58
N ALA A 164 -6.46 13.75 4.93
CA ALA A 164 -6.53 15.07 5.56
C ALA A 164 -7.54 15.11 6.72
N GLN A 165 -8.67 14.40 6.63
CA GLN A 165 -9.61 14.29 7.73
C GLN A 165 -9.02 13.53 8.93
N VAL A 166 -8.25 12.47 8.69
CA VAL A 166 -7.53 11.74 9.76
C VAL A 166 -6.45 12.61 10.41
N LEU A 167 -5.65 13.33 9.61
CA LEU A 167 -4.66 14.29 10.11
C LEU A 167 -5.30 15.40 10.94
N ARG A 168 -6.48 15.89 10.53
CA ARG A 168 -7.26 16.87 11.28
C ARG A 168 -7.81 16.32 12.59
N TYR A 169 -8.25 15.08 12.62
CA TYR A 169 -8.70 14.43 13.86
C TYR A 169 -7.55 14.32 14.86
N ASN A 170 -6.36 13.94 14.38
CA ASN A 170 -5.17 13.86 15.21
C ASN A 170 -4.62 15.24 15.61
N GLU A 171 -4.87 16.27 14.81
CA GLU A 171 -4.18 17.58 14.89
C GLU A 171 -2.66 17.37 14.88
N TRP A 172 -2.20 16.62 13.87
CA TRP A 172 -0.80 16.26 13.65
C TRP A 172 -0.51 15.96 12.16
N PRO A 173 0.67 16.34 11.65
CA PRO A 173 1.79 16.99 12.34
C PRO A 173 1.57 18.50 12.52
N GLN A 174 2.27 19.15 13.45
CA GLN A 174 2.22 20.62 13.51
C GLN A 174 2.88 21.26 12.29
N TYR A 175 3.95 20.65 11.77
CA TYR A 175 4.73 21.14 10.64
C TYR A 175 4.95 20.05 9.61
N GLY A 176 4.91 20.40 8.32
CA GLY A 176 5.39 19.53 7.24
C GLY A 176 6.91 19.37 7.24
N GLN A 177 7.40 18.31 6.59
CA GLN A 177 8.83 18.02 6.47
C GLN A 177 9.25 17.87 5.01
N GLY A 178 10.38 18.48 4.66
CA GLY A 178 10.99 18.36 3.34
C GLY A 178 10.16 18.94 2.20
N THR A 179 10.36 18.39 1.02
CA THR A 179 9.74 18.84 -0.23
C THR A 179 8.86 17.74 -0.80
N VAL A 180 7.64 18.10 -1.19
CA VAL A 180 6.66 17.21 -1.83
C VAL A 180 6.37 17.67 -3.25
N TYR A 181 6.08 16.73 -4.15
CA TYR A 181 5.88 17.06 -5.55
C TYR A 181 5.01 16.03 -6.31
N THR A 182 4.47 16.45 -7.45
CA THR A 182 3.82 15.58 -8.46
C THR A 182 4.01 16.14 -9.88
N TYR A 183 3.59 15.40 -10.91
CA TYR A 183 3.58 15.84 -12.31
C TYR A 183 2.16 16.11 -12.80
N PHE A 184 2.00 17.15 -13.63
CA PHE A 184 0.71 17.55 -14.18
C PHE A 184 0.79 17.87 -15.70
N PRO A 185 -0.15 17.36 -16.52
CA PRO A 185 -1.21 16.40 -16.17
C PRO A 185 -0.62 15.00 -15.86
N TYR A 186 -1.40 14.15 -15.19
CA TYR A 186 -0.95 12.79 -14.85
C TYR A 186 -0.58 11.96 -16.10
N GLY A 187 0.38 11.05 -15.94
CA GLY A 187 0.92 10.23 -17.03
C GLY A 187 1.82 10.99 -18.01
N ASP A 188 1.91 12.32 -17.89
CA ASP A 188 2.89 13.15 -18.57
C ASP A 188 4.07 13.45 -17.64
N PHE A 189 4.96 12.46 -17.51
CA PHE A 189 6.21 12.60 -16.73
C PHE A 189 7.23 13.55 -17.38
N ASP A 190 6.92 14.08 -18.57
CA ASP A 190 7.64 15.17 -19.23
C ASP A 190 6.90 16.53 -19.04
N GLY A 191 5.76 16.53 -18.33
CA GLY A 191 4.90 17.67 -18.05
C GLY A 191 5.39 18.56 -16.89
N MET A 192 4.50 19.41 -16.38
CA MET A 192 4.86 20.38 -15.33
C MET A 192 5.04 19.67 -13.99
N ARG A 193 6.23 19.82 -13.39
CA ARG A 193 6.49 19.38 -12.02
C ARG A 193 5.94 20.42 -11.04
N LEU A 194 4.90 20.03 -10.30
CA LEU A 194 4.35 20.79 -9.18
C LEU A 194 5.13 20.41 -7.93
N GLU A 195 5.88 21.35 -7.36
CA GLU A 195 6.76 21.10 -6.21
C GLU A 195 6.55 22.17 -5.15
N VAL A 196 6.48 21.75 -3.88
CA VAL A 196 6.36 22.65 -2.73
C VAL A 196 7.29 22.17 -1.62
N ASN A 197 8.10 23.09 -1.11
CA ASN A 197 8.81 22.88 0.15
C ASN A 197 7.84 23.14 1.30
N ILE A 198 7.54 22.09 2.07
CA ILE A 198 6.59 22.14 3.20
C ILE A 198 7.31 22.16 4.56
N GLU A 199 8.65 22.14 4.55
CA GLU A 199 9.49 22.24 5.73
C GLU A 199 9.11 23.47 6.55
N GLY A 200 8.71 23.25 7.81
CA GLY A 200 8.35 24.33 8.74
C GLY A 200 7.03 25.03 8.41
N VAL A 201 6.25 24.56 7.42
CA VAL A 201 4.89 25.09 7.18
C VAL A 201 3.96 24.57 8.27
N GLU A 202 3.41 25.49 9.07
CA GLU A 202 2.49 25.18 10.15
C GLU A 202 1.08 24.84 9.64
N TYR A 203 0.55 23.68 10.06
CA TYR A 203 -0.84 23.31 9.81
C TYR A 203 -1.75 23.89 10.90
N GLN A 204 -2.52 24.92 10.54
CA GLN A 204 -3.41 25.66 11.44
C GLN A 204 -4.72 24.89 11.70
N TYR A 205 -4.66 23.78 12.44
CA TYR A 205 -5.83 22.93 12.71
C TYR A 205 -6.96 23.65 13.47
N ASP A 206 -6.63 24.68 14.26
CA ASP A 206 -7.58 25.56 14.94
C ASP A 206 -8.44 26.38 13.95
N GLN A 207 -7.90 26.66 12.76
CA GLN A 207 -8.62 27.31 11.66
C GLN A 207 -9.37 26.32 10.78
N MET A 208 -9.16 25.01 10.96
CA MET A 208 -9.81 23.96 10.17
C MET A 208 -11.15 23.55 10.79
N LEU A 209 -12.24 23.97 10.16
CA LEU A 209 -13.61 23.71 10.63
C LEU A 209 -14.07 22.28 10.32
N ASN A 210 -15.03 21.77 11.09
CA ASN A 210 -15.68 20.49 10.79
C ASN A 210 -16.46 20.52 9.47
N THR A 211 -17.09 21.66 9.16
CA THR A 211 -17.85 21.91 7.93
C THR A 211 -17.57 23.33 7.41
N TYR A 212 -17.63 23.49 6.09
CA TYR A 212 -17.40 24.77 5.43
C TYR A 212 -18.67 25.29 4.77
N THR A 213 -18.88 26.60 4.84
CA THR A 213 -20.00 27.29 4.20
C THR A 213 -19.51 28.52 3.45
N ALA A 214 -20.42 29.20 2.74
CA ALA A 214 -20.11 30.48 2.12
C ALA A 214 -19.58 31.53 3.12
N LEU A 215 -19.98 31.43 4.41
CA LEU A 215 -19.60 32.36 5.48
C LEU A 215 -18.23 32.07 6.10
N SER A 216 -17.61 30.93 5.81
CA SER A 216 -16.26 30.61 6.31
C SER A 216 -15.25 31.64 5.80
N SER A 217 -14.36 32.10 6.69
CA SER A 217 -13.37 33.13 6.38
C SER A 217 -12.30 32.63 5.41
N SER A 218 -11.61 33.57 4.75
CA SER A 218 -10.51 33.23 3.84
C SER A 218 -9.39 32.44 4.53
N ASN A 219 -9.06 32.76 5.81
CA ASN A 219 -8.04 32.03 6.57
C ASN A 219 -8.46 30.58 6.83
N GLN A 220 -9.72 30.35 7.24
CA GLN A 220 -10.23 29.00 7.47
C GLN A 220 -10.22 28.16 6.18
N LYS A 221 -10.62 28.77 5.06
CA LYS A 221 -10.60 28.12 3.73
C LYS A 221 -9.18 27.80 3.28
N GLN A 222 -8.25 28.74 3.48
CA GLN A 222 -6.85 28.56 3.16
C GLN A 222 -6.18 27.46 4.00
N ALA A 223 -6.51 27.37 5.29
CA ALA A 223 -5.94 26.36 6.19
C ALA A 223 -6.25 24.94 5.70
N VAL A 224 -7.52 24.63 5.42
CA VAL A 224 -7.90 23.29 4.92
C VAL A 224 -7.36 23.03 3.52
N ALA A 225 -7.35 24.04 2.64
CA ALA A 225 -6.81 23.88 1.28
C ALA A 225 -5.29 23.61 1.29
N THR A 226 -4.56 24.21 2.23
CA THR A 226 -3.12 23.98 2.41
C THR A 226 -2.85 22.53 2.81
N LEU A 227 -3.58 22.02 3.81
CA LEU A 227 -3.46 20.61 4.23
C LEU A 227 -3.81 19.67 3.07
N MET A 228 -4.94 19.88 2.40
CA MET A 228 -5.38 19.06 1.27
C MET A 228 -4.35 19.02 0.14
N TYR A 229 -3.79 20.18 -0.22
CA TYR A 229 -2.81 20.27 -1.30
C TYR A 229 -1.49 19.61 -0.93
N HIS A 230 -1.00 19.80 0.30
CA HIS A 230 0.24 19.17 0.76
C HIS A 230 0.10 17.66 0.85
N VAL A 231 -1.01 17.15 1.38
CA VAL A 231 -1.33 15.70 1.36
C VAL A 231 -1.37 15.20 -0.08
N GLY A 232 -2.03 15.94 -0.98
CA GLY A 232 -2.08 15.61 -2.40
C GLY A 232 -0.69 15.50 -3.06
N LEU A 233 0.20 16.45 -2.80
CA LEU A 233 1.57 16.38 -3.31
C LEU A 233 2.38 15.25 -2.64
N ALA A 234 2.21 15.03 -1.33
CA ALA A 234 2.91 13.96 -0.61
C ALA A 234 2.53 12.56 -1.13
N MET A 235 1.30 12.38 -1.57
CA MET A 235 0.82 11.14 -2.20
C MET A 235 1.02 11.10 -3.73
N LYS A 236 1.77 12.06 -4.32
CA LYS A 236 1.96 12.15 -5.79
C LYS A 236 0.63 12.16 -6.57
N ALA A 237 -0.32 12.99 -6.13
CA ALA A 237 -1.67 13.07 -6.69
C ALA A 237 -1.69 13.23 -8.22
N GLN A 238 -2.61 12.50 -8.83
CA GLN A 238 -2.85 12.45 -10.26
C GLN A 238 -3.97 13.45 -10.60
N TYR A 239 -3.64 14.75 -10.60
CA TYR A 239 -4.66 15.80 -10.78
C TYR A 239 -5.22 15.81 -12.22
N GLU A 240 -6.53 15.64 -12.35
CA GLU A 240 -7.29 15.80 -13.59
C GLU A 240 -8.62 16.54 -13.34
N GLN A 241 -9.26 17.04 -14.39
CA GLN A 241 -10.47 17.87 -14.25
C GLN A 241 -11.68 17.10 -13.69
N GLU A 242 -11.80 15.82 -14.04
CA GLU A 242 -12.94 14.97 -13.69
C GLU A 242 -12.71 14.11 -12.44
N GLY A 243 -11.48 14.10 -11.90
CA GLY A 243 -11.10 13.28 -10.75
C GLY A 243 -9.62 13.41 -10.43
N THR A 244 -9.25 13.08 -9.20
CA THR A 244 -7.84 13.01 -8.79
C THR A 244 -7.59 11.69 -8.09
N GLY A 245 -6.69 10.89 -8.65
CA GLY A 245 -6.31 9.58 -8.14
C GLY A 245 -4.98 9.59 -7.39
N SER A 246 -4.73 8.55 -6.62
CA SER A 246 -3.40 8.16 -6.13
C SER A 246 -3.45 6.70 -5.67
N TYR A 247 -2.29 6.09 -5.44
CA TYR A 247 -2.14 4.79 -4.78
C TYR A 247 -1.85 5.02 -3.28
N ASN A 248 -2.15 4.02 -2.44
CA ASN A 248 -1.95 4.16 -1.00
C ASN A 248 -0.50 4.00 -0.57
N GLU A 249 0.36 3.37 -1.36
CA GLU A 249 1.80 3.27 -1.07
C GLU A 249 2.52 4.64 -1.15
N PRO A 250 2.35 5.47 -2.19
CA PRO A 250 2.80 6.86 -2.19
C PRO A 250 2.26 7.69 -1.02
N LEU A 251 0.97 7.55 -0.68
CA LEU A 251 0.41 8.23 0.50
C LEU A 251 1.13 7.79 1.78
N THR A 252 1.30 6.49 2.01
CA THR A 252 1.95 5.97 3.22
C THR A 252 3.42 6.39 3.30
N TYR A 253 4.15 6.39 2.18
CA TYR A 253 5.49 6.99 2.13
C TYR A 253 5.47 8.48 2.50
N GLY A 254 4.53 9.25 1.94
CA GLY A 254 4.35 10.66 2.27
C GLY A 254 3.99 10.89 3.74
N LEU A 255 3.19 10.01 4.33
CA LEU A 255 2.86 10.02 5.76
C LEU A 255 4.11 9.84 6.62
N ARG A 256 4.96 8.87 6.28
CA ARG A 256 6.21 8.60 7.00
C ARG A 256 7.23 9.73 6.88
N ASN A 257 7.49 10.19 5.66
CA ASN A 257 8.65 11.02 5.34
C ASN A 257 8.36 12.53 5.29
N HIS A 258 7.08 12.92 5.17
CA HIS A 258 6.70 14.33 4.97
C HIS A 258 5.63 14.83 5.94
N LEU A 259 4.80 13.92 6.47
CA LEU A 259 3.66 14.27 7.33
C LEU A 259 3.75 13.66 8.74
N GLY A 260 4.93 13.21 9.16
CA GLY A 260 5.23 12.94 10.57
C GLY A 260 4.56 11.70 11.17
N TYR A 261 4.26 10.67 10.40
CA TYR A 261 3.76 9.37 10.88
C TYR A 261 4.75 8.25 10.53
N PRO A 262 5.89 8.14 11.25
CA PRO A 262 7.04 7.31 10.83
C PRO A 262 6.76 5.80 10.75
N TYR A 263 5.70 5.33 11.41
CA TYR A 263 5.31 3.92 11.43
C TYR A 263 4.06 3.61 10.62
N ALA A 264 3.57 4.55 9.80
CA ALA A 264 2.44 4.31 8.92
C ALA A 264 2.74 3.14 7.97
N VAL A 265 1.79 2.21 7.83
CA VAL A 265 1.93 1.03 6.96
C VAL A 265 0.64 0.76 6.20
N THR A 266 0.75 0.54 4.88
CA THR A 266 -0.34 0.01 4.08
C THR A 266 -0.37 -1.51 4.17
N ILE A 267 -1.55 -2.09 4.36
CA ILE A 267 -1.77 -3.54 4.27
C ILE A 267 -2.92 -3.86 3.31
N ASP A 268 -2.82 -5.01 2.63
CA ASP A 268 -3.83 -5.45 1.65
C ASP A 268 -4.72 -6.57 2.21
N LYS A 269 -6.03 -6.47 1.94
CA LYS A 269 -7.05 -7.43 2.39
C LYS A 269 -6.82 -8.85 1.86
N ASP A 270 -6.21 -8.99 0.68
CA ASP A 270 -5.95 -10.29 0.04
C ASP A 270 -5.02 -11.19 0.88
N ASN A 271 -4.24 -10.59 1.78
CA ASN A 271 -3.34 -11.35 2.66
C ASN A 271 -4.03 -11.90 3.92
N TYR A 272 -5.27 -11.50 4.21
CA TYR A 272 -5.96 -11.81 5.47
C TYR A 272 -7.33 -12.45 5.25
N THR A 273 -7.77 -13.27 6.20
CA THR A 273 -9.17 -13.69 6.25
C THR A 273 -10.08 -12.50 6.58
N ALA A 274 -11.37 -12.62 6.29
CA ALA A 274 -12.36 -11.59 6.67
C ALA A 274 -12.38 -11.37 8.20
N GLN A 275 -12.20 -12.43 8.99
CA GLN A 275 -12.13 -12.36 10.45
C GLN A 275 -10.94 -11.53 10.93
N GLU A 276 -9.73 -11.88 10.49
CA GLU A 276 -8.50 -11.16 10.87
C GLU A 276 -8.56 -9.68 10.44
N TRP A 277 -9.07 -9.41 9.24
CA TRP A 277 -9.22 -8.04 8.75
C TRP A 277 -10.17 -7.20 9.61
N MET A 278 -11.34 -7.76 9.96
CA MET A 278 -12.30 -7.07 10.84
C MET A 278 -11.77 -6.93 12.27
N GLU A 279 -11.01 -7.90 12.78
CA GLU A 279 -10.36 -7.80 14.10
C GLU A 279 -9.37 -6.63 14.15
N MET A 280 -8.54 -6.44 13.11
CA MET A 280 -7.65 -5.28 13.01
C MET A 280 -8.43 -3.95 12.97
N ILE A 281 -9.57 -3.92 12.27
CA ILE A 281 -10.45 -2.73 12.25
C ILE A 281 -11.03 -2.44 13.64
N PHE A 282 -11.57 -3.46 14.33
CA PHE A 282 -12.15 -3.29 15.66
C PHE A 282 -11.11 -2.87 16.69
N GLU A 283 -9.92 -3.46 16.65
CA GLU A 283 -8.81 -3.11 17.53
C GLU A 283 -8.38 -1.65 17.33
N THR A 284 -8.09 -1.27 16.08
CA THR A 284 -7.63 0.09 15.76
C THR A 284 -8.65 1.16 16.16
N ILE A 285 -9.93 0.93 15.85
CA ILE A 285 -11.01 1.86 16.22
C ILE A 285 -11.27 1.85 17.74
N SER A 286 -11.18 0.70 18.42
CA SER A 286 -11.29 0.62 19.89
C SER A 286 -10.23 1.45 20.60
N ASN A 287 -9.03 1.52 20.01
CA ASN A 287 -7.92 2.32 20.49
C ASN A 287 -8.05 3.81 20.14
N GLY A 288 -9.16 4.23 19.53
CA GLY A 288 -9.44 5.63 19.22
C GLY A 288 -8.80 6.14 17.92
N HIS A 289 -8.36 5.23 17.05
CA HIS A 289 -7.63 5.56 15.82
C HIS A 289 -8.55 5.36 14.60
N PRO A 290 -8.88 6.41 13.85
CA PRO A 290 -9.58 6.26 12.58
C PRO A 290 -8.67 5.64 11.52
N ILE A 291 -9.26 4.91 10.59
CA ILE A 291 -8.53 4.18 9.54
C ILE A 291 -8.80 4.81 8.18
N ILE A 292 -7.73 5.15 7.46
CA ILE A 292 -7.78 5.47 6.03
C ILE A 292 -7.97 4.15 5.28
N TYR A 293 -9.07 4.03 4.54
CA TYR A 293 -9.52 2.77 3.96
C TYR A 293 -9.84 2.91 2.48
N GLY A 294 -9.23 2.03 1.69
CA GLY A 294 -9.28 2.04 0.24
C GLY A 294 -9.89 0.77 -0.34
N GLY A 295 -10.46 0.92 -1.53
CA GLY A 295 -10.85 -0.16 -2.41
C GLY A 295 -10.82 0.29 -3.86
N SER A 296 -10.74 -0.63 -4.81
CA SER A 296 -10.96 -0.31 -6.22
C SER A 296 -11.98 -1.25 -6.83
N ASP A 297 -12.64 -0.80 -7.90
CA ASP A 297 -13.44 -1.69 -8.74
C ASP A 297 -12.56 -2.44 -9.78
N ASP A 298 -13.18 -3.32 -10.56
CA ASP A 298 -12.49 -4.12 -11.58
C ASP A 298 -11.95 -3.30 -12.77
N THR A 299 -12.31 -2.01 -12.85
CA THR A 299 -11.73 -1.05 -13.81
C THR A 299 -10.54 -0.29 -13.23
N TYR A 300 -10.10 -0.66 -12.02
CA TYR A 300 -9.08 0.03 -11.22
C TYR A 300 -9.47 1.45 -10.83
N THR A 301 -10.78 1.77 -10.80
CA THR A 301 -11.25 3.04 -10.24
C THR A 301 -11.16 2.95 -8.71
N GLY A 302 -10.27 3.74 -8.12
CA GLY A 302 -10.04 3.77 -6.67
C GLY A 302 -11.06 4.60 -5.89
N HIS A 303 -11.42 4.11 -4.71
CA HIS A 303 -12.31 4.74 -3.74
C HIS A 303 -11.63 4.74 -2.37
N GLU A 304 -11.52 5.92 -1.76
CA GLU A 304 -10.93 6.08 -0.42
C GLU A 304 -11.90 6.82 0.51
N PHE A 305 -11.99 6.36 1.76
CA PHE A 305 -12.86 6.90 2.80
C PHE A 305 -12.28 6.60 4.20
N VAL A 306 -12.94 7.05 5.25
CA VAL A 306 -12.44 6.89 6.62
C VAL A 306 -13.39 6.05 7.47
N LEU A 307 -12.85 5.03 8.12
CA LEU A 307 -13.55 4.23 9.14
C LEU A 307 -13.31 4.86 10.51
N HIS A 308 -14.36 5.20 11.26
CA HIS A 308 -14.20 5.96 12.50
C HIS A 308 -15.21 5.65 13.61
N GLY A 309 -15.70 4.42 13.66
CA GLY A 309 -16.62 3.90 14.67
C GLY A 309 -17.17 2.54 14.24
N TYR A 310 -17.88 1.84 15.13
CA TYR A 310 -18.61 0.63 14.76
C TYR A 310 -19.75 0.35 15.74
N ASP A 311 -20.77 -0.38 15.29
CA ASP A 311 -21.90 -0.79 16.14
C ASP A 311 -21.78 -2.24 16.64
N SER A 312 -22.67 -2.63 17.55
CA SER A 312 -22.67 -3.98 18.15
C SER A 312 -23.04 -5.11 17.20
N SER A 313 -23.46 -4.79 15.97
CA SER A 313 -23.66 -5.77 14.90
C SER A 313 -22.42 -5.91 14.00
N GLY A 314 -21.36 -5.15 14.24
CA GLY A 314 -20.11 -5.17 13.48
C GLY A 314 -20.10 -4.27 12.24
N ARG A 315 -21.14 -3.45 12.03
CA ARG A 315 -21.14 -2.45 10.96
C ARG A 315 -20.21 -1.31 11.34
N VAL A 316 -19.42 -0.85 10.38
CA VAL A 316 -18.40 0.18 10.58
C VAL A 316 -18.96 1.53 10.16
N LEU A 317 -18.71 2.56 10.96
CA LEU A 317 -19.08 3.93 10.64
C LEU A 317 -18.10 4.51 9.63
N ILE A 318 -18.63 4.95 8.49
CA ILE A 318 -17.87 5.46 7.36
C ILE A 318 -18.15 6.94 7.15
N ASN A 319 -17.07 7.71 7.01
CA ASN A 319 -17.07 9.05 6.44
C ASN A 319 -16.56 8.98 5.00
N TRP A 320 -17.44 9.28 4.04
CA TRP A 320 -17.13 9.10 2.63
C TRP A 320 -16.27 10.21 2.01
N GLY A 321 -16.13 11.35 2.68
CA GLY A 321 -15.43 12.53 2.13
C GLY A 321 -16.27 13.34 1.12
N TRP A 322 -17.60 13.34 1.28
CA TRP A 322 -18.56 14.02 0.39
C TRP A 322 -19.52 14.95 1.15
N SER A 323 -18.98 15.90 1.91
CA SER A 323 -19.78 16.85 2.71
C SER A 323 -20.70 16.19 3.75
N GLY A 324 -20.40 14.95 4.13
CA GLY A 324 -21.23 14.16 5.05
C GLY A 324 -22.43 13.46 4.41
N GLU A 325 -22.61 13.58 3.09
CA GLU A 325 -23.68 12.90 2.35
C GLU A 325 -23.52 11.38 2.49
N GLU A 326 -24.59 10.71 2.93
CA GLU A 326 -24.67 9.26 3.15
C GLU A 326 -23.67 8.67 4.18
N ASP A 327 -23.00 9.49 4.99
CA ASP A 327 -22.18 8.99 6.10
C ASP A 327 -23.03 8.15 7.07
N GLY A 328 -22.52 7.01 7.54
CA GLY A 328 -23.34 6.05 8.26
C GLY A 328 -22.61 4.75 8.60
N TYR A 329 -23.34 3.81 9.18
CA TYR A 329 -22.83 2.50 9.56
C TYR A 329 -23.11 1.49 8.47
N PHE A 330 -22.07 0.84 7.96
CA PHE A 330 -22.15 -0.07 6.81
C PHE A 330 -21.47 -1.40 7.10
N ASP A 331 -22.05 -2.48 6.56
CA ASP A 331 -21.48 -3.81 6.66
C ASP A 331 -20.36 -3.97 5.63
N LEU A 332 -19.12 -4.06 6.13
CA LEU A 332 -17.96 -4.45 5.35
C LEU A 332 -17.79 -5.98 5.36
N SER A 333 -18.05 -6.61 6.51
CA SER A 333 -17.74 -8.02 6.76
C SER A 333 -18.46 -8.99 5.83
N SER A 334 -19.73 -8.74 5.51
CA SER A 334 -20.49 -9.62 4.60
C SER A 334 -19.96 -9.55 3.18
N LEU A 335 -19.51 -8.37 2.74
CA LEU A 335 -18.86 -8.21 1.45
C LEU A 335 -17.55 -9.01 1.42
N LEU A 336 -16.75 -8.95 2.50
CA LEU A 336 -15.49 -9.70 2.64
C LEU A 336 -15.63 -11.23 2.62
N LEU A 337 -16.81 -11.75 2.93
CA LEU A 337 -17.11 -13.19 2.97
C LEU A 337 -17.62 -13.72 1.61
N TYR A 338 -17.92 -12.83 0.66
CA TYR A 338 -18.54 -13.18 -0.60
C TYR A 338 -17.50 -13.40 -1.71
N TRP A 339 -17.38 -14.63 -2.21
CA TRP A 339 -16.45 -14.98 -3.30
C TRP A 339 -17.14 -14.88 -4.67
N GLY A 340 -17.28 -13.65 -5.17
CA GLY A 340 -17.83 -13.32 -6.47
C GLY A 340 -16.82 -13.44 -7.62
N ILE A 341 -17.30 -13.22 -8.85
CA ILE A 341 -16.44 -13.09 -10.06
C ILE A 341 -15.95 -11.64 -10.21
N TYR A 342 -16.59 -10.71 -9.50
CA TYR A 342 -16.30 -9.27 -9.44
C TYR A 342 -16.19 -8.93 -7.96
N ASN A 343 -14.99 -8.52 -7.53
CA ASN A 343 -14.56 -8.72 -6.15
C ASN A 343 -14.44 -7.40 -5.41
N PHE A 344 -15.44 -7.06 -4.60
CA PHE A 344 -15.20 -6.21 -3.42
C PHE A 344 -14.00 -6.74 -2.62
N ASN A 345 -13.77 -8.06 -2.60
CA ASN A 345 -12.71 -8.73 -1.84
C ASN A 345 -11.28 -8.48 -2.31
N SER A 346 -11.08 -7.97 -3.52
CA SER A 346 -9.76 -7.76 -4.11
C SER A 346 -9.46 -6.27 -4.16
N TYR A 347 -8.18 -5.91 -4.01
CA TYR A 347 -7.72 -4.51 -4.03
C TYR A 347 -8.31 -3.61 -2.94
N GLN A 348 -8.82 -4.19 -1.85
CA GLN A 348 -9.04 -3.45 -0.60
C GLN A 348 -7.75 -3.37 0.19
N ASN A 349 -7.53 -2.22 0.81
CA ASN A 349 -6.37 -1.97 1.65
C ASN A 349 -6.74 -0.97 2.75
N MET A 350 -5.86 -0.86 3.74
CA MET A 350 -5.97 0.16 4.77
C MET A 350 -4.60 0.66 5.17
N ILE A 351 -4.52 1.92 5.61
CA ILE A 351 -3.32 2.49 6.21
C ILE A 351 -3.50 2.52 7.73
N LEU A 352 -2.62 1.80 8.42
CA LEU A 352 -2.58 1.72 9.88
C LEU A 352 -1.55 2.70 10.45
N ARG A 353 -1.67 2.97 11.76
CA ARG A 353 -0.71 3.77 12.56
C ARG A 353 -0.57 5.22 12.12
N VAL A 354 -1.68 5.79 11.66
CA VAL A 354 -1.82 7.23 11.38
C VAL A 354 -2.45 7.88 12.60
N ASP A 355 -1.75 7.83 13.73
CA ASP A 355 -2.20 8.33 15.03
C ASP A 355 -1.00 8.82 15.87
N LYS A 356 -1.30 9.60 16.93
CA LYS A 356 -0.27 10.17 17.82
C LYS A 356 0.40 9.14 18.73
N ALA A 357 -0.30 8.06 19.10
CA ALA A 357 0.25 7.04 20.00
C ALA A 357 1.33 6.20 19.29
N SER A 358 1.19 6.04 17.98
CA SER A 358 2.14 5.32 17.13
C SER A 358 3.38 6.14 16.76
N LEU A 359 3.51 7.42 17.16
CA LEU A 359 4.67 8.25 16.79
C LEU A 359 5.99 7.79 17.40
N THR A 360 5.91 7.07 18.51
CA THR A 360 7.05 6.47 19.20
C THR A 360 6.72 5.03 19.54
N ALA A 361 7.60 4.12 19.17
CA ALA A 361 7.52 2.72 19.60
C ALA A 361 8.80 2.35 20.36
N ASP A 362 8.64 1.70 21.51
CA ASP A 362 9.77 1.20 22.27
C ASP A 362 10.44 0.04 21.53
N THR A 363 11.77 0.04 21.52
CA THR A 363 12.54 -1.08 20.99
C THR A 363 12.63 -2.19 22.04
N VAL A 364 12.03 -3.33 21.74
CA VAL A 364 12.25 -4.57 22.49
C VAL A 364 13.59 -5.16 22.06
N SER A 365 14.48 -5.44 22.99
CA SER A 365 15.76 -6.11 22.71
C SER A 365 15.75 -7.53 23.26
N VAL A 366 16.15 -8.50 22.45
CA VAL A 366 16.16 -9.93 22.81
C VAL A 366 17.51 -10.55 22.49
N ASP A 367 18.10 -11.24 23.46
CA ASP A 367 19.32 -12.02 23.29
C ASP A 367 18.95 -13.49 23.09
N VAL A 368 19.22 -14.02 21.89
CA VAL A 368 18.97 -15.42 21.53
C VAL A 368 20.21 -16.25 21.88
N GLU A 369 20.23 -16.80 23.09
CA GLU A 369 21.31 -17.69 23.54
C GLU A 369 21.29 -19.06 22.84
N THR A 370 20.09 -19.55 22.53
CA THR A 370 19.88 -20.83 21.83
C THR A 370 19.11 -20.58 20.53
N PRO A 371 19.69 -20.86 19.36
CA PRO A 371 19.01 -20.67 18.08
C PRO A 371 17.67 -21.42 18.03
N GLY A 372 16.65 -20.77 17.48
CA GLY A 372 15.28 -21.27 17.32
C GLY A 372 14.35 -20.95 18.49
N THR A 373 14.78 -20.16 19.48
CA THR A 373 14.01 -19.86 20.70
C THR A 373 13.37 -18.47 20.73
N LEU A 374 13.51 -17.66 19.67
CA LEU A 374 12.98 -16.29 19.64
C LEU A 374 11.47 -16.21 19.93
N ASP A 375 10.68 -17.16 19.42
CA ASP A 375 9.23 -17.19 19.66
C ASP A 375 8.90 -17.37 21.14
N GLN A 376 9.65 -18.24 21.83
CA GLN A 376 9.48 -18.49 23.26
C GLN A 376 9.90 -17.28 24.10
N LEU A 377 10.97 -16.60 23.70
CA LEU A 377 11.49 -15.42 24.40
C LEU A 377 10.51 -14.24 24.32
N LEU A 378 9.85 -14.08 23.18
CA LEU A 378 8.86 -13.01 22.98
C LEU A 378 7.49 -13.35 23.60
N GLY A 379 7.06 -14.60 23.55
CA GLY A 379 5.80 -15.03 24.14
C GLY A 379 4.57 -14.35 23.54
N GLU A 380 3.57 -14.04 24.39
CA GLU A 380 2.26 -13.52 23.95
C GLU A 380 2.32 -12.13 23.31
N GLN A 381 3.27 -11.28 23.72
CA GLN A 381 3.42 -9.90 23.22
C GLN A 381 4.01 -9.82 21.81
N ARG A 382 4.46 -10.93 21.19
CA ARG A 382 5.20 -10.89 19.91
C ARG A 382 4.46 -10.17 18.78
N ASN A 383 3.13 -10.22 18.76
CA ASN A 383 2.32 -9.59 17.71
C ASN A 383 2.17 -8.08 17.91
N GLU A 384 2.50 -7.55 19.08
CA GLU A 384 2.41 -6.14 19.46
C GLU A 384 3.74 -5.41 19.25
N VAL A 385 4.86 -6.14 19.18
CA VAL A 385 6.20 -5.55 19.00
C VAL A 385 6.32 -4.87 17.65
N VAL A 386 6.51 -3.54 17.67
CA VAL A 386 6.74 -2.72 16.46
C VAL A 386 8.21 -2.57 16.13
N CYS A 387 9.06 -2.42 17.15
CA CYS A 387 10.51 -2.27 17.03
C CYS A 387 11.21 -3.38 17.79
N LEU A 388 12.01 -4.19 17.10
CA LEU A 388 12.74 -5.32 17.67
C LEU A 388 14.22 -5.21 17.36
N LYS A 389 15.07 -5.39 18.38
CA LYS A 389 16.47 -5.71 18.24
C LYS A 389 16.73 -7.16 18.65
N VAL A 390 17.40 -7.91 17.78
CA VAL A 390 17.79 -9.30 18.05
C VAL A 390 19.30 -9.41 18.08
N ASN A 391 19.83 -10.03 19.13
CA ASN A 391 21.24 -10.37 19.24
C ASN A 391 21.41 -11.89 19.41
N GLY A 392 22.63 -12.37 19.15
CA GLY A 392 22.97 -13.79 19.30
C GLY A 392 22.76 -14.62 18.04
N ALA A 393 22.88 -15.94 18.16
CA ALA A 393 22.79 -16.83 17.01
C ALA A 393 21.31 -17.13 16.70
N ILE A 394 20.88 -16.86 15.47
CA ILE A 394 19.51 -17.08 15.00
C ILE A 394 19.48 -18.03 13.81
N ASN A 395 18.46 -18.90 13.76
CA ASN A 395 18.31 -19.89 12.70
C ASN A 395 16.96 -19.78 11.97
N SER A 396 16.65 -20.77 11.15
CA SER A 396 15.44 -20.80 10.32
C SER A 396 14.14 -20.68 11.13
N SER A 397 14.09 -21.21 12.36
CA SER A 397 12.91 -21.06 13.23
C SER A 397 12.76 -19.65 13.79
N ASP A 398 13.86 -18.95 14.08
CA ASP A 398 13.79 -17.54 14.49
C ASP A 398 13.40 -16.65 13.32
N LEU A 399 13.94 -16.92 12.13
CA LEU A 399 13.57 -16.17 10.91
C LEU A 399 12.09 -16.36 10.56
N LYS A 400 11.54 -17.57 10.76
CA LYS A 400 10.09 -17.84 10.67
C LYS A 400 9.30 -16.95 11.62
N THR A 401 9.76 -16.79 12.86
CA THR A 401 9.13 -15.92 13.86
C THR A 401 9.19 -14.47 13.43
N LEU A 402 10.36 -13.98 13.00
CA LEU A 402 10.54 -12.61 12.51
C LEU A 402 9.62 -12.30 11.33
N ARG A 403 9.53 -13.21 10.34
CA ARG A 403 8.59 -13.08 9.21
C ARG A 403 7.14 -12.98 9.70
N SER A 404 6.75 -13.87 10.61
CA SER A 404 5.40 -13.87 11.19
C SER A 404 5.10 -12.60 11.97
N MET A 405 6.07 -12.04 12.69
CA MET A 405 5.92 -10.74 13.34
C MET A 405 5.84 -9.61 12.31
N ALA A 406 6.54 -9.73 11.18
CA ALA A 406 6.56 -8.77 10.09
C ALA A 406 5.37 -8.88 9.11
N GLY A 407 4.33 -9.63 9.49
CA GLY A 407 3.10 -9.74 8.73
C GLY A 407 3.05 -10.87 7.71
N CYS A 408 4.02 -11.81 7.70
CA CYS A 408 4.09 -12.88 6.70
C CYS A 408 4.35 -14.26 7.34
N SER A 409 3.44 -15.20 7.15
CA SER A 409 3.58 -16.57 7.64
C SER A 409 4.58 -17.39 6.84
N VAL A 410 4.89 -18.59 7.33
CA VAL A 410 5.72 -19.59 6.63
C VAL A 410 5.17 -19.99 5.26
N THR A 411 3.88 -19.78 4.97
CA THR A 411 3.28 -20.09 3.65
C THR A 411 3.02 -18.84 2.80
N GLY A 412 3.59 -17.70 3.18
CA GLY A 412 3.41 -16.43 2.46
C GLY A 412 2.09 -15.70 2.73
N LYS A 413 1.19 -16.25 3.56
CA LYS A 413 -0.07 -15.59 3.97
C LYS A 413 0.17 -14.52 5.03
N GLY A 414 -0.70 -13.50 5.08
CA GLY A 414 -0.64 -12.43 6.07
C GLY A 414 -0.77 -12.92 7.52
N THR A 415 -0.20 -12.17 8.46
CA THR A 415 -0.30 -12.42 9.91
C THR A 415 -0.57 -11.11 10.67
N LEU A 416 -1.10 -11.25 11.89
CA LEU A 416 -1.41 -10.12 12.77
C LEU A 416 -0.18 -9.44 13.38
N GLY A 417 1.04 -9.89 13.08
CA GLY A 417 2.26 -9.32 13.64
C GLY A 417 2.45 -7.83 13.31
N SER A 418 3.10 -7.08 14.20
CA SER A 418 3.26 -5.64 14.11
C SER A 418 4.68 -5.16 13.77
N LEU A 419 5.64 -6.06 13.58
CA LEU A 419 7.04 -5.69 13.42
C LEU A 419 7.26 -4.85 12.16
N SER A 420 7.80 -3.65 12.36
CA SER A 420 8.10 -2.69 11.30
C SER A 420 9.55 -2.21 11.30
N VAL A 421 10.22 -2.24 12.46
CA VAL A 421 11.64 -1.91 12.56
C VAL A 421 12.37 -3.09 13.17
N LEU A 422 13.31 -3.65 12.42
CA LEU A 422 14.07 -4.83 12.82
C LEU A 422 15.56 -4.53 12.79
N ASP A 423 16.21 -4.58 13.95
CA ASP A 423 17.66 -4.47 14.09
C ASP A 423 18.25 -5.86 14.39
N MET A 424 18.97 -6.43 13.41
CA MET A 424 19.71 -7.70 13.57
C MET A 424 21.23 -7.47 13.54
N SER A 425 21.71 -6.25 13.75
CA SER A 425 23.17 -5.95 13.74
C SER A 425 23.97 -6.80 14.73
N GLY A 426 23.37 -7.17 15.87
CA GLY A 426 23.98 -8.02 16.89
C GLY A 426 23.75 -9.52 16.70
N ALA A 427 23.10 -9.93 15.61
CA ALA A 427 22.78 -11.33 15.34
C ALA A 427 23.85 -12.00 14.46
N THR A 428 23.90 -13.33 14.49
CA THR A 428 24.65 -14.15 13.53
C THR A 428 23.70 -15.22 12.98
N ILE A 429 23.64 -15.36 11.66
CA ILE A 429 22.80 -16.39 11.04
C ILE A 429 23.51 -17.73 11.14
N VAL A 430 22.81 -18.75 11.64
CA VAL A 430 23.29 -20.12 11.70
C VAL A 430 22.28 -21.08 11.07
N SER A 431 22.78 -22.21 10.60
CA SER A 431 21.98 -23.31 10.08
C SER A 431 21.14 -24.00 11.17
N GLY A 432 20.04 -24.62 10.74
CA GLY A 432 19.16 -25.42 11.59
C GLY A 432 17.77 -24.81 11.85
N GLY A 433 16.94 -25.57 12.55
CA GLY A 433 15.53 -25.24 12.79
C GLY A 433 14.60 -25.60 11.62
N GLU A 434 13.31 -25.35 11.82
CA GLU A 434 12.26 -25.55 10.82
C GLU A 434 12.29 -24.47 9.71
N PRO A 435 11.82 -24.77 8.48
CA PRO A 435 11.78 -23.82 7.37
C PRO A 435 11.09 -22.50 7.71
N TYR A 436 11.69 -21.39 7.28
CA TYR A 436 11.10 -20.05 7.46
C TYR A 436 10.10 -19.68 6.37
N LEU A 437 10.20 -20.33 5.21
CA LEU A 437 9.29 -20.17 4.08
C LEU A 437 9.10 -21.52 3.38
N ILE A 438 7.85 -21.78 2.98
CA ILE A 438 7.44 -22.90 2.15
C ILE A 438 6.60 -22.32 1.00
N GLU A 439 7.11 -22.42 -0.21
CA GLU A 439 6.47 -21.94 -1.44
C GLU A 439 6.58 -23.02 -2.52
N ASP A 440 5.49 -23.35 -3.20
CA ASP A 440 5.47 -24.37 -4.27
C ASP A 440 6.10 -25.73 -3.86
N GLN A 441 5.90 -26.14 -2.60
CA GLN A 441 6.50 -27.34 -1.98
C GLN A 441 8.02 -27.27 -1.76
N GLN A 442 8.67 -26.15 -2.12
CA GLN A 442 10.06 -25.87 -1.78
C GLN A 442 10.14 -25.32 -0.36
N GLU A 443 11.04 -25.89 0.44
CA GLU A 443 11.36 -25.41 1.78
C GLU A 443 12.63 -24.56 1.75
N TYR A 444 12.58 -23.42 2.44
CA TYR A 444 13.70 -22.49 2.56
C TYR A 444 14.19 -22.48 4.00
N THR A 445 15.52 -22.64 4.18
CA THR A 445 16.19 -22.75 5.48
C THR A 445 17.44 -21.87 5.51
N THR A 446 17.97 -21.61 6.70
CA THR A 446 19.18 -20.79 6.88
C THR A 446 20.44 -21.63 6.72
N GLU A 447 21.50 -20.97 6.26
CA GLU A 447 22.88 -21.47 6.27
C GLU A 447 23.74 -20.48 7.08
N ASP A 448 24.91 -20.93 7.55
CA ASP A 448 25.80 -20.12 8.37
C ASP A 448 26.26 -18.85 7.61
N ASP A 449 26.22 -17.70 8.28
CA ASP A 449 26.66 -16.40 7.77
C ASP A 449 25.98 -15.94 6.46
N ALA A 450 24.81 -16.50 6.13
CA ALA A 450 24.07 -16.18 4.92
C ALA A 450 22.73 -15.50 5.22
N MET A 451 22.41 -14.43 4.51
CA MET A 451 21.02 -13.99 4.40
C MET A 451 20.36 -14.79 3.28
N PRO A 452 19.45 -15.74 3.58
CA PRO A 452 19.03 -16.71 2.58
C PRO A 452 17.99 -16.14 1.60
N ASP A 453 17.81 -16.81 0.47
CA ASP A 453 16.83 -16.42 -0.56
C ASP A 453 15.46 -16.13 0.05
N LYS A 454 14.83 -15.02 -0.31
CA LYS A 454 13.47 -14.68 0.16
C LYS A 454 13.30 -14.59 1.69
N ALA A 455 14.37 -14.38 2.46
CA ALA A 455 14.33 -14.32 3.93
C ALA A 455 13.17 -13.48 4.49
N PHE A 456 12.90 -12.32 3.90
CA PHE A 456 11.79 -11.43 4.26
C PHE A 456 10.79 -11.21 3.10
N ALA A 457 10.80 -12.03 2.06
CA ALA A 457 9.86 -11.88 0.96
C ALA A 457 8.41 -11.89 1.45
N GLY A 458 7.62 -10.89 1.01
CA GLY A 458 6.23 -10.68 1.40
C GLY A 458 6.01 -10.08 2.79
N CYS A 459 7.06 -9.70 3.53
CA CYS A 459 6.94 -9.05 4.84
C CYS A 459 6.53 -7.58 4.71
N ALA A 460 5.28 -7.36 4.30
CA ALA A 460 4.77 -6.05 3.89
C ALA A 460 4.74 -5.00 5.01
N LYS A 461 4.87 -5.38 6.29
CA LYS A 461 4.87 -4.43 7.42
C LYS A 461 6.26 -3.87 7.77
N LEU A 462 7.34 -4.41 7.21
CA LEU A 462 8.69 -3.89 7.43
C LEU A 462 8.87 -2.51 6.79
N ILE A 463 9.40 -1.57 7.57
CA ILE A 463 9.78 -0.21 7.19
C ILE A 463 11.30 -0.07 7.20
N SER A 464 11.95 -0.61 8.23
CA SER A 464 13.41 -0.52 8.40
C SER A 464 14.00 -1.84 8.85
N VAL A 465 15.12 -2.25 8.22
CA VAL A 465 15.87 -3.44 8.58
C VAL A 465 17.36 -3.14 8.66
N VAL A 466 18.00 -3.51 9.76
CA VAL A 466 19.46 -3.57 9.89
C VAL A 466 19.86 -5.03 9.84
N LEU A 467 20.63 -5.41 8.82
CA LEU A 467 21.08 -6.79 8.65
C LEU A 467 22.29 -7.11 9.54
N PRO A 468 22.55 -8.40 9.84
CA PRO A 468 23.73 -8.84 10.57
C PRO A 468 25.04 -8.31 9.99
N GLU A 469 25.99 -7.98 10.87
CA GLU A 469 27.35 -7.69 10.44
C GLU A 469 28.09 -8.99 10.04
N GLY A 470 28.97 -8.90 9.05
CA GLY A 470 29.84 -10.03 8.67
C GLY A 470 29.21 -11.10 7.79
N LEU A 471 28.03 -10.86 7.19
CA LEU A 471 27.44 -11.78 6.22
C LEU A 471 28.43 -12.14 5.09
N GLN A 472 28.60 -13.44 4.86
CA GLN A 472 29.43 -13.96 3.78
C GLN A 472 28.64 -14.12 2.48
N HIS A 473 27.34 -14.41 2.59
CA HIS A 473 26.45 -14.67 1.45
C HIS A 473 25.16 -13.85 1.52
N TYR A 474 24.65 -13.48 0.34
CA TYR A 474 23.37 -12.77 0.19
C TYR A 474 22.50 -13.41 -0.89
N GLY A 475 21.32 -13.86 -0.48
CA GLY A 475 20.35 -14.54 -1.33
C GLY A 475 19.60 -13.62 -2.29
N THR A 476 18.89 -14.22 -3.23
CA THR A 476 18.04 -13.50 -4.18
C THR A 476 16.68 -13.16 -3.56
N GLY A 477 16.19 -11.95 -3.80
CA GLY A 477 14.84 -11.51 -3.41
C GLY A 477 14.61 -11.45 -1.89
N VAL A 478 15.64 -11.15 -1.09
CA VAL A 478 15.56 -11.12 0.39
C VAL A 478 14.39 -10.24 0.85
N PHE A 479 14.15 -9.10 0.20
CA PHE A 479 13.07 -8.16 0.50
C PHE A 479 12.01 -8.05 -0.60
N ALA A 480 11.88 -9.08 -1.46
CA ALA A 480 10.90 -9.09 -2.53
C ALA A 480 9.47 -8.87 -1.98
N GLY A 481 8.77 -7.84 -2.48
CA GLY A 481 7.40 -7.54 -2.04
C GLY A 481 7.29 -6.94 -0.63
N CYS A 482 8.39 -6.47 -0.03
CA CYS A 482 8.35 -5.62 1.17
C CYS A 482 7.97 -4.18 0.79
N ASN A 483 6.69 -3.96 0.50
CA ASN A 483 6.18 -2.73 -0.12
C ASN A 483 6.34 -1.46 0.75
N ASN A 484 6.40 -1.59 2.07
CA ASN A 484 6.60 -0.46 2.99
C ASN A 484 8.06 -0.21 3.37
N LEU A 485 9.00 -1.00 2.84
CA LEU A 485 10.41 -0.95 3.25
C LEU A 485 11.08 0.30 2.66
N ASP A 486 11.44 1.22 3.56
CA ASP A 486 12.06 2.52 3.25
C ASP A 486 13.56 2.53 3.55
N THR A 487 14.05 1.66 4.44
CA THR A 487 15.46 1.65 4.84
C THR A 487 15.98 0.24 5.03
N VAL A 488 17.12 -0.06 4.41
CA VAL A 488 17.92 -1.25 4.71
C VAL A 488 19.34 -0.80 4.98
N ILE A 489 19.88 -1.24 6.12
CA ILE A 489 21.30 -1.07 6.46
C ILE A 489 21.97 -2.43 6.32
N LEU A 490 22.87 -2.52 5.34
CA LEU A 490 23.67 -3.69 5.02
C LEU A 490 25.09 -3.25 4.71
N SER A 491 26.06 -4.00 5.22
CA SER A 491 27.48 -3.84 4.88
C SER A 491 28.04 -5.16 4.35
N SER A 492 28.89 -5.08 3.33
CA SER A 492 29.70 -6.21 2.87
C SER A 492 31.11 -6.16 3.46
N SER A 493 31.77 -7.31 3.59
CA SER A 493 33.16 -7.46 4.01
C SER A 493 34.03 -8.03 2.89
N GLU A 494 35.34 -8.14 3.10
CA GLU A 494 36.25 -8.78 2.14
C GLU A 494 35.95 -10.28 1.94
N GLU A 495 35.38 -10.94 2.95
CA GLU A 495 34.99 -12.36 2.89
C GLU A 495 33.65 -12.56 2.20
N SER A 496 32.85 -11.49 2.03
CA SER A 496 31.57 -11.55 1.35
C SER A 496 31.74 -11.89 -0.14
N ASP A 497 30.82 -12.69 -0.68
CA ASP A 497 30.70 -12.99 -2.12
C ASP A 497 29.87 -11.94 -2.88
N PHE A 498 29.38 -10.94 -2.16
CA PHE A 498 28.63 -9.80 -2.67
C PHE A 498 29.31 -8.48 -2.27
N VAL A 499 28.94 -7.41 -2.95
CA VAL A 499 29.32 -6.03 -2.62
C VAL A 499 28.09 -5.14 -2.60
N VAL A 500 28.10 -4.15 -1.71
CA VAL A 500 27.08 -3.08 -1.69
C VAL A 500 27.64 -1.86 -2.41
N ASP A 501 26.99 -1.44 -3.49
CA ASP A 501 27.32 -0.22 -4.25
C ASP A 501 26.11 0.71 -4.29
N GLY A 502 26.10 1.73 -3.44
CA GLY A 502 24.96 2.61 -3.24
C GLY A 502 23.75 1.83 -2.72
N CYS A 503 22.69 1.75 -3.54
CA CYS A 503 21.47 1.00 -3.24
C CYS A 503 21.43 -0.38 -3.90
N TYR A 504 22.54 -0.88 -4.45
CA TYR A 504 22.59 -2.16 -5.14
C TYR A 504 23.40 -3.19 -4.35
N VAL A 505 22.84 -4.38 -4.20
CA VAL A 505 23.57 -5.60 -3.84
C VAL A 505 23.98 -6.30 -5.13
N LEU A 506 25.28 -6.38 -5.36
CA LEU A 506 25.87 -7.00 -6.55
C LEU A 506 26.72 -8.21 -6.15
N ASN A 507 26.97 -9.13 -7.08
CA ASN A 507 28.03 -10.13 -6.87
C ASN A 507 29.42 -9.46 -6.78
N LYS A 508 30.42 -10.19 -6.28
CA LYS A 508 31.80 -9.68 -6.07
C LYS A 508 32.41 -9.07 -7.32
N GLU A 509 32.13 -9.66 -8.49
CA GLU A 509 32.60 -9.21 -9.80
C GLU A 509 31.86 -7.97 -10.34
N ARG A 510 30.77 -7.55 -9.71
CA ARG A 510 29.88 -6.44 -10.14
C ARG A 510 29.25 -6.66 -11.52
N THR A 511 29.01 -7.92 -11.89
CA THR A 511 28.37 -8.31 -13.15
C THR A 511 26.91 -8.71 -12.98
N GLU A 512 26.48 -9.00 -11.75
CA GLU A 512 25.13 -9.46 -11.45
C GLU A 512 24.52 -8.56 -10.37
N LEU A 513 23.31 -8.05 -10.62
CA LEU A 513 22.52 -7.30 -9.66
C LEU A 513 21.53 -8.26 -9.00
N VAL A 514 21.80 -8.54 -7.72
CA VAL A 514 21.05 -9.49 -6.90
C VAL A 514 19.81 -8.83 -6.34
N GLU A 515 19.94 -7.62 -5.77
CA GLU A 515 18.82 -6.87 -5.22
C GLU A 515 19.07 -5.36 -5.23
N ALA A 516 18.02 -4.59 -5.45
CA ALA A 516 17.97 -3.15 -5.27
C ALA A 516 17.29 -2.83 -3.93
N LEU A 517 18.03 -2.15 -3.06
CA LEU A 517 17.58 -1.68 -1.76
C LEU A 517 16.76 -0.39 -1.90
N PRO A 518 15.91 -0.06 -0.91
CA PRO A 518 15.23 1.23 -0.86
C PRO A 518 16.22 2.40 -0.95
N THR A 519 15.82 3.49 -1.60
CA THR A 519 16.62 4.72 -1.69
C THR A 519 15.71 5.92 -1.82
N GLU A 520 16.15 7.06 -1.30
CA GLU A 520 15.52 8.38 -1.53
C GLU A 520 15.71 8.87 -2.97
N ASN A 521 16.60 8.22 -3.75
CA ASN A 521 16.83 8.58 -5.14
C ASN A 521 15.65 8.15 -6.01
N VAL A 522 15.03 9.13 -6.65
CA VAL A 522 13.91 8.91 -7.57
C VAL A 522 14.32 8.23 -8.87
N HIS A 523 15.62 8.01 -9.12
CA HIS A 523 16.13 7.34 -10.32
C HIS A 523 17.09 6.20 -9.97
N TYR A 524 16.83 5.01 -10.51
CA TYR A 524 17.82 3.91 -10.51
C TYR A 524 18.66 3.97 -11.80
N GLU A 525 19.98 4.01 -11.62
CA GLU A 525 20.98 3.93 -12.69
C GLU A 525 21.80 2.66 -12.49
N ILE A 526 21.47 1.61 -13.26
CA ILE A 526 22.14 0.33 -13.11
C ILE A 526 23.64 0.49 -13.47
N PRO A 527 24.57 0.03 -12.61
CA PRO A 527 26.00 0.18 -12.86
C PRO A 527 26.45 -0.45 -14.18
N TYR A 528 27.32 0.25 -14.90
CA TYR A 528 27.92 -0.28 -16.13
C TYR A 528 28.78 -1.51 -15.79
N GLY A 529 28.63 -2.59 -16.56
CA GLY A 529 29.28 -3.88 -16.31
C GLY A 529 28.31 -4.95 -15.81
N VAL A 530 27.16 -4.54 -15.24
CA VAL A 530 26.07 -5.47 -14.94
C VAL A 530 25.53 -6.06 -16.24
N THR A 531 25.52 -7.39 -16.31
CA THR A 531 25.01 -8.19 -17.43
C THR A 531 23.73 -8.93 -17.08
N TRP A 532 23.47 -9.18 -15.80
CA TRP A 532 22.28 -9.87 -15.32
C TRP A 532 21.62 -9.13 -14.15
N ILE A 533 20.32 -8.86 -14.28
CA ILE A 533 19.43 -8.48 -13.17
C ILE A 533 18.68 -9.73 -12.73
N HIS A 534 18.84 -10.15 -11.48
CA HIS A 534 18.27 -11.37 -10.92
C HIS A 534 16.73 -11.36 -10.88
N ASP A 535 16.17 -12.54 -10.60
CA ASP A 535 14.75 -12.69 -10.30
C ASP A 535 14.40 -11.79 -9.09
N GLU A 536 13.26 -11.09 -9.16
CA GLU A 536 12.72 -10.26 -8.07
C GLU A 536 13.63 -9.12 -7.57
N ALA A 537 14.71 -8.78 -8.29
CA ALA A 537 15.73 -7.83 -7.81
C ALA A 537 15.20 -6.42 -7.48
N PHE A 538 14.10 -5.96 -8.06
CA PHE A 538 13.41 -4.70 -7.72
C PHE A 538 12.00 -4.93 -7.17
N ALA A 539 11.60 -6.17 -6.88
CA ALA A 539 10.23 -6.50 -6.54
C ALA A 539 9.75 -5.72 -5.29
N GLY A 540 8.69 -4.95 -5.46
CA GLY A 540 8.11 -4.11 -4.40
C GLY A 540 8.90 -2.85 -4.08
N ARG A 541 9.69 -2.31 -5.03
CA ARG A 541 10.30 -0.98 -4.90
C ARG A 541 9.33 0.09 -5.45
N PHE A 542 8.85 0.99 -4.60
CA PHE A 542 7.73 1.90 -4.93
C PHE A 542 8.11 3.36 -5.22
N LEU A 543 9.40 3.73 -5.25
CA LEU A 543 9.79 5.15 -5.14
C LEU A 543 10.67 5.72 -6.24
N TYR A 544 10.62 5.16 -7.45
CA TYR A 544 11.49 5.63 -8.54
C TYR A 544 10.75 5.84 -9.85
N GLU A 545 10.93 7.01 -10.44
CA GLU A 545 10.31 7.42 -11.69
C GLU A 545 11.04 6.93 -12.93
N ARG A 546 12.35 6.66 -12.77
CA ARG A 546 13.24 6.34 -13.87
C ARG A 546 14.13 5.16 -13.54
N LEU A 547 14.22 4.24 -14.51
CA LEU A 547 15.22 3.19 -14.54
C LEU A 547 16.10 3.37 -15.78
N SER A 548 17.42 3.33 -15.61
CA SER A 548 18.39 3.36 -16.70
C SER A 548 19.19 2.05 -16.74
N LEU A 549 19.04 1.29 -17.83
CA LEU A 549 19.75 0.05 -18.09
C LEU A 549 20.93 0.30 -19.05
N PRO A 550 22.19 0.08 -18.63
CA PRO A 550 23.36 0.28 -19.49
C PRO A 550 23.36 -0.72 -20.64
N GLU A 551 24.22 -0.48 -21.64
CA GLU A 551 24.32 -1.36 -22.81
C GLU A 551 24.81 -2.78 -22.48
N THR A 552 25.39 -2.98 -21.30
CA THR A 552 25.93 -4.26 -20.83
C THR A 552 24.87 -5.23 -20.34
N VAL A 553 23.65 -4.77 -20.01
CA VAL A 553 22.60 -5.65 -19.50
C VAL A 553 22.14 -6.59 -20.61
N ASP A 554 22.34 -7.89 -20.40
CA ASP A 554 21.98 -8.95 -21.33
C ASP A 554 20.71 -9.70 -20.90
N THR A 555 20.51 -9.88 -19.60
CA THR A 555 19.42 -10.70 -19.05
C THR A 555 18.71 -10.02 -17.87
N ILE A 556 17.38 -10.11 -17.84
CA ILE A 556 16.51 -9.63 -16.76
C ILE A 556 15.61 -10.79 -16.33
N GLY A 557 15.68 -11.13 -15.04
CA GLY A 557 15.01 -12.25 -14.42
C GLY A 557 13.50 -12.14 -14.29
N LYS A 558 12.87 -13.21 -13.79
CA LYS A 558 11.44 -13.30 -13.51
C LYS A 558 11.05 -12.30 -12.45
N LYS A 559 9.85 -11.70 -12.59
CA LYS A 559 9.29 -10.75 -11.62
C LYS A 559 10.26 -9.61 -11.19
N ALA A 560 11.30 -9.32 -11.98
CA ALA A 560 12.35 -8.38 -11.58
C ALA A 560 11.81 -7.00 -11.20
N PHE A 561 10.74 -6.52 -11.86
CA PHE A 561 10.07 -5.24 -11.56
C PHE A 561 8.64 -5.43 -11.07
N ASN A 562 8.34 -6.56 -10.41
CA ASN A 562 7.03 -6.81 -9.83
C ASN A 562 6.69 -5.70 -8.82
N ARG A 563 5.43 -5.20 -8.83
CA ARG A 563 4.96 -4.14 -7.93
C ARG A 563 5.78 -2.83 -7.93
N CYS A 564 6.49 -2.52 -9.02
CA CYS A 564 7.19 -1.24 -9.18
C CYS A 564 6.27 -0.16 -9.75
N PHE A 565 5.17 0.17 -9.06
CA PHE A 565 4.08 0.98 -9.60
C PHE A 565 4.45 2.44 -9.91
N ASP A 566 5.55 2.95 -9.37
CA ASP A 566 6.03 4.30 -9.69
C ASP A 566 7.04 4.33 -10.85
N LEU A 567 7.45 3.19 -11.41
CA LEU A 567 8.42 3.15 -12.52
C LEU A 567 7.83 3.70 -13.82
N CYS A 568 8.06 4.97 -14.11
CA CYS A 568 7.38 5.65 -15.21
C CYS A 568 8.16 5.63 -16.53
N ARG A 569 9.49 5.67 -16.44
CA ARG A 569 10.39 5.81 -17.59
C ARG A 569 11.51 4.79 -17.52
N THR A 570 11.60 3.93 -18.53
CA THR A 570 12.68 2.95 -18.65
C THR A 570 13.57 3.33 -19.82
N TYR A 571 14.83 3.69 -19.54
CA TYR A 571 15.84 3.95 -20.56
C TYR A 571 16.70 2.71 -20.75
N VAL A 572 16.80 2.23 -21.98
CA VAL A 572 17.69 1.12 -22.33
C VAL A 572 18.73 1.64 -23.31
N TYR A 573 20.01 1.51 -22.97
CA TYR A 573 21.09 2.02 -23.79
C TYR A 573 21.60 0.99 -24.81
N SER A 574 21.24 -0.29 -24.67
CA SER A 574 21.62 -1.34 -25.62
C SER A 574 20.88 -1.21 -26.96
N LYS A 575 21.63 -1.34 -28.06
CA LYS A 575 21.06 -1.41 -29.43
C LYS A 575 20.44 -2.78 -29.77
N VAL A 576 20.67 -3.78 -28.91
CA VAL A 576 20.11 -5.12 -28.99
C VAL A 576 19.21 -5.30 -27.77
N PRO A 577 17.91 -5.60 -27.92
CA PRO A 577 17.04 -5.78 -26.76
C PRO A 577 17.57 -6.86 -25.81
N PRO A 578 17.77 -6.56 -24.52
CA PRO A 578 18.15 -7.57 -23.52
C PRO A 578 17.10 -8.68 -23.46
N ARG A 579 17.49 -9.89 -23.06
CA ARG A 579 16.55 -10.97 -22.79
C ARG A 579 15.83 -10.67 -21.48
N ILE A 580 14.55 -10.37 -21.56
CA ILE A 580 13.70 -10.13 -20.40
C ILE A 580 12.71 -11.28 -20.26
N ASP A 581 12.62 -11.85 -19.06
CA ASP A 581 11.52 -12.75 -18.74
C ASP A 581 10.19 -11.98 -18.84
N PRO A 582 9.16 -12.50 -19.54
CA PRO A 582 7.89 -11.79 -19.66
C PRO A 582 7.27 -11.38 -18.32
N THR A 583 7.47 -12.17 -17.25
CA THR A 583 6.92 -11.89 -15.91
C THR A 583 7.59 -10.73 -15.21
N ALA A 584 8.75 -10.25 -15.71
CA ALA A 584 9.48 -9.14 -15.11
C ALA A 584 8.65 -7.84 -15.03
N ILE A 585 7.68 -7.65 -15.93
CA ILE A 585 6.87 -6.42 -16.07
C ILE A 585 5.36 -6.72 -16.15
N ASP A 586 4.91 -7.90 -15.72
CA ASP A 586 3.49 -8.30 -15.86
C ASP A 586 2.54 -7.46 -15.00
N ASP A 587 3.00 -7.03 -13.82
CA ASP A 587 2.19 -6.25 -12.87
C ASP A 587 2.25 -4.74 -13.11
N LEU A 588 2.97 -4.29 -14.15
CA LEU A 588 3.08 -2.87 -14.47
C LEU A 588 1.95 -2.44 -15.41
N ASP A 589 1.23 -1.37 -15.06
CA ASP A 589 0.38 -0.68 -16.02
C ASP A 589 1.24 0.00 -17.10
N LEU A 590 1.42 -0.68 -18.23
CA LEU A 590 2.19 -0.17 -19.36
C LEU A 590 1.41 0.87 -20.18
N SER A 591 0.14 1.13 -19.87
CA SER A 591 -0.66 2.15 -20.55
C SER A 591 -0.16 3.56 -20.24
N ILE A 592 0.51 3.78 -19.10
CA ILE A 592 1.04 5.07 -18.65
C ILE A 592 2.57 5.17 -18.68
N ARG A 593 3.29 4.05 -18.86
CA ARG A 593 4.77 3.99 -18.79
C ARG A 593 5.40 4.15 -20.16
N THR A 594 6.62 4.71 -20.22
CA THR A 594 7.35 4.92 -21.48
C THR A 594 8.69 4.21 -21.48
N LEU A 595 8.96 3.48 -22.56
CA LEU A 595 10.24 2.86 -22.86
C LEU A 595 11.04 3.75 -23.83
N TYR A 596 12.26 4.12 -23.44
CA TYR A 596 13.20 4.89 -24.23
C TYR A 596 14.32 3.98 -24.75
N VAL A 597 14.48 3.90 -26.07
CA VAL A 597 15.46 3.01 -26.73
C VAL A 597 16.36 3.78 -27.70
N PRO A 598 17.54 3.25 -28.08
CA PRO A 598 18.45 3.96 -28.96
C PRO A 598 17.85 4.20 -30.34
N GLN A 599 18.20 5.32 -30.98
CA GLN A 599 17.77 5.64 -32.33
C GLN A 599 18.01 4.48 -33.33
N GLY A 600 17.00 4.18 -34.14
CA GLY A 600 17.03 3.09 -35.14
C GLY A 600 16.77 1.69 -34.56
N THR A 601 16.27 1.57 -33.33
CA THR A 601 16.03 0.27 -32.67
C THR A 601 14.59 0.04 -32.24
N LEU A 602 13.70 1.00 -32.44
CA LEU A 602 12.28 0.90 -32.06
C LEU A 602 11.63 -0.40 -32.55
N PHE A 603 11.80 -0.76 -33.83
CA PHE A 603 11.23 -1.99 -34.37
C PHE A 603 11.83 -3.27 -33.78
N LYS A 604 13.09 -3.23 -33.33
CA LYS A 604 13.72 -4.37 -32.65
C LYS A 604 13.07 -4.60 -31.28
N TYR A 605 12.90 -3.52 -30.51
CA TYR A 605 12.26 -3.59 -29.19
C TYR A 605 10.77 -3.93 -29.29
N SER A 606 10.03 -3.32 -30.22
CA SER A 606 8.60 -3.62 -30.39
C SER A 606 8.31 -5.05 -30.85
N GLY A 607 9.31 -5.75 -31.40
CA GLY A 607 9.21 -7.16 -31.78
C GLY A 607 9.79 -8.15 -30.77
N ALA A 608 10.63 -7.69 -29.84
CA ALA A 608 11.33 -8.55 -28.90
C ALA A 608 10.41 -9.12 -27.81
N LYS A 609 10.64 -10.38 -27.42
CA LYS A 609 9.89 -11.04 -26.34
C LYS A 609 10.03 -10.22 -25.04
N GLY A 610 8.92 -10.06 -24.32
CA GLY A 610 8.81 -9.18 -23.15
C GLY A 610 8.71 -7.70 -23.51
N TRP A 611 9.70 -7.11 -24.20
CA TRP A 611 9.70 -5.69 -24.59
C TRP A 611 8.50 -5.25 -25.43
N LYS A 612 7.99 -6.15 -26.30
CA LYS A 612 6.80 -5.89 -27.11
C LYS A 612 5.55 -5.50 -26.31
N LYS A 613 5.51 -5.79 -24.99
CA LYS A 613 4.39 -5.44 -24.11
C LYS A 613 4.20 -3.93 -23.93
N TYR A 614 5.28 -3.13 -23.98
CA TYR A 614 5.16 -1.66 -24.01
C TYR A 614 4.40 -1.17 -25.25
N GLY A 615 4.48 -1.91 -26.35
CA GLY A 615 3.89 -1.52 -27.62
C GLY A 615 4.61 -0.34 -28.27
N ILE A 616 4.33 -0.13 -29.55
CA ILE A 616 5.03 0.87 -30.36
C ILE A 616 4.72 2.31 -29.92
N ARG A 617 3.52 2.57 -29.39
CA ARG A 617 3.08 3.91 -28.97
C ARG A 617 3.81 4.42 -27.72
N ARG A 618 4.24 3.51 -26.84
CA ARG A 618 4.98 3.83 -25.62
C ARG A 618 6.48 3.58 -25.74
N THR A 619 6.97 3.24 -26.93
CA THR A 619 8.40 3.12 -27.21
C THR A 619 8.87 4.37 -27.96
N LYS A 620 9.70 5.19 -27.31
CA LYS A 620 10.30 6.40 -27.89
C LYS A 620 11.78 6.14 -28.19
N GLU A 621 12.25 6.66 -29.33
CA GLU A 621 13.69 6.64 -29.63
C GLU A 621 14.36 7.88 -29.06
N PHE A 622 15.59 7.70 -28.57
CA PHE A 622 16.45 8.82 -28.18
C PHE A 622 17.81 8.71 -28.88
N LYS A 623 18.41 9.87 -29.15
CA LYS A 623 19.81 9.93 -29.57
C LYS A 623 20.66 9.69 -28.34
N ILE A 624 21.40 8.59 -28.35
CA ILE A 624 22.57 8.47 -27.47
C ILE A 624 23.50 9.58 -27.95
N ALA A 625 23.63 10.67 -27.19
CA ALA A 625 24.62 11.68 -27.52
C ALA A 625 25.98 10.97 -27.59
N ASP A 626 26.76 11.21 -28.65
CA ASP A 626 28.03 10.51 -28.95
C ASP A 626 29.14 10.68 -27.86
N ASN A 627 28.80 11.07 -26.63
CA ASN A 627 29.75 11.38 -25.55
C ASN A 627 29.19 11.36 -24.11
N ILE A 628 28.25 10.48 -23.71
CA ILE A 628 27.87 10.44 -22.28
C ILE A 628 27.59 9.02 -21.76
N ILE A 629 28.62 8.39 -21.15
CA ILE A 629 28.45 7.64 -19.90
C ILE A 629 28.32 8.72 -18.82
N GLN A 630 27.11 8.99 -18.34
CA GLN A 630 26.87 9.94 -17.26
C GLN A 630 26.84 9.12 -15.98
N THR A 631 27.99 8.98 -15.33
CA THR A 631 28.00 8.80 -13.88
C THR A 631 28.03 10.20 -13.28
N TYR A 632 26.90 10.66 -12.75
CA TYR A 632 26.82 11.92 -12.03
C TYR A 632 27.47 11.76 -10.65
N ALA A 633 28.81 11.82 -10.58
CA ALA A 633 29.48 12.16 -9.34
C ALA A 633 29.31 13.68 -9.08
N GLN A 634 28.93 14.05 -7.86
CA GLN A 634 28.69 15.43 -7.40
C GLN A 634 29.73 16.43 -7.94
N GLU A 635 29.23 17.58 -8.41
CA GLU A 635 29.97 18.48 -9.31
C GLU A 635 31.18 19.22 -8.74
N ASN A 636 31.58 19.08 -7.47
CA ASN A 636 32.62 19.96 -6.89
C ASN A 636 33.69 19.33 -5.96
N ALA A 637 33.82 18.01 -5.85
CA ALA A 637 34.94 17.44 -5.08
C ALA A 637 36.21 17.29 -5.95
N ALA A 638 37.40 17.60 -5.44
CA ALA A 638 38.66 17.42 -6.17
C ALA A 638 39.02 15.92 -6.38
N SER A 639 39.54 15.54 -7.55
CA SER A 639 39.87 14.13 -7.88
C SER A 639 41.17 13.96 -8.67
N ASP A 640 41.65 12.73 -8.73
CA ASP A 640 42.86 12.35 -9.46
C ASP A 640 42.61 12.31 -10.98
N LEU A 641 43.54 12.85 -11.76
CA LEU A 641 43.52 12.97 -13.21
C LEU A 641 44.54 12.01 -13.82
N TYR A 642 44.08 11.16 -14.74
CA TYR A 642 44.89 10.16 -15.45
C TYR A 642 44.96 10.48 -16.95
N ASP A 643 45.99 10.02 -17.65
CA ASP A 643 46.01 10.05 -19.12
C ASP A 643 45.31 8.81 -19.71
N LEU A 644 45.19 8.74 -21.04
CA LEU A 644 44.55 7.62 -21.74
C LEU A 644 45.29 6.27 -21.61
N SER A 645 46.53 6.27 -21.10
CA SER A 645 47.25 5.03 -20.79
C SER A 645 46.99 4.53 -19.36
N GLY A 646 46.16 5.24 -18.59
CA GLY A 646 45.89 4.95 -17.18
C GLY A 646 46.97 5.48 -16.23
N LYS A 647 47.92 6.29 -16.73
CA LYS A 647 48.96 6.86 -15.87
C LYS A 647 48.42 8.07 -15.13
N LEU A 648 48.62 8.11 -13.81
CA LEU A 648 48.27 9.26 -12.97
C LEU A 648 49.12 10.48 -13.37
N VAL A 649 48.44 11.60 -13.62
CA VAL A 649 49.05 12.85 -14.10
C VAL A 649 48.98 13.95 -13.04
N LYS A 650 47.92 14.00 -12.23
CA LYS A 650 47.74 15.02 -11.19
C LYS A 650 46.77 14.52 -10.11
N THR A 651 47.11 14.66 -8.83
CA THR A 651 46.24 14.26 -7.70
C THR A 651 45.37 15.40 -7.20
N LYS A 652 44.15 15.09 -6.74
CA LYS A 652 43.18 16.04 -6.14
C LYS A 652 43.05 17.36 -6.92
N ALA A 653 42.91 17.29 -8.23
CA ALA A 653 42.78 18.47 -9.06
C ALA A 653 41.31 18.80 -9.33
N GLY A 654 40.93 20.05 -9.08
CA GLY A 654 39.63 20.61 -9.49
C GLY A 654 39.62 21.15 -10.93
N THR A 655 40.80 21.26 -11.57
CA THR A 655 40.95 21.86 -12.92
C THR A 655 42.07 21.18 -13.73
N THR A 656 41.99 21.30 -15.06
CA THR A 656 43.02 20.84 -16.02
C THR A 656 44.08 21.89 -16.36
N GLU A 657 44.12 22.99 -15.60
CA GLU A 657 45.05 24.09 -15.85
C GLU A 657 46.51 23.65 -15.60
N GLY A 658 47.40 24.02 -16.54
CA GLY A 658 48.82 23.67 -16.55
C GLY A 658 49.17 22.29 -17.12
N LEU A 659 48.19 21.49 -17.54
CA LEU A 659 48.45 20.22 -18.25
C LEU A 659 48.87 20.47 -19.71
N ARG A 660 49.65 19.54 -20.28
CA ARG A 660 50.01 19.59 -21.71
C ARG A 660 48.79 19.27 -22.57
N LYS A 661 48.83 19.64 -23.85
CA LYS A 661 47.78 19.28 -24.80
C LYS A 661 47.61 17.77 -24.84
N GLY A 662 46.37 17.31 -24.63
CA GLY A 662 46.11 15.89 -24.43
C GLY A 662 44.71 15.62 -23.91
N VAL A 663 44.44 14.33 -23.75
CA VAL A 663 43.19 13.81 -23.21
C VAL A 663 43.48 13.21 -21.84
N TYR A 664 42.69 13.65 -20.85
CA TYR A 664 42.79 13.20 -19.48
C TYR A 664 41.42 12.69 -18.98
N VAL A 665 41.43 11.82 -17.98
CA VAL A 665 40.23 11.21 -17.41
C VAL A 665 40.24 11.40 -15.89
N THR A 666 39.11 11.84 -15.33
CA THR A 666 38.88 11.86 -13.89
C THR A 666 37.43 11.53 -13.59
N ARG A 667 37.16 10.65 -12.62
CA ARG A 667 35.80 10.21 -12.25
C ARG A 667 34.92 9.87 -13.46
N GLY A 668 35.46 9.13 -14.42
CA GLY A 668 34.74 8.76 -15.66
C GLY A 668 34.54 9.89 -16.67
N ARG A 669 34.93 11.13 -16.39
CA ARG A 669 34.83 12.28 -17.31
C ARG A 669 36.13 12.49 -18.08
N LYS A 670 35.99 12.74 -19.39
CA LYS A 670 37.09 13.09 -20.29
C LYS A 670 37.32 14.61 -20.33
N HIS A 671 38.54 15.05 -20.08
CA HIS A 671 38.99 16.42 -20.24
C HIS A 671 39.94 16.55 -21.43
N ILE A 672 39.65 17.49 -22.34
CA ILE A 672 40.50 17.78 -23.50
C ILE A 672 41.19 19.11 -23.27
N VAL A 673 42.50 19.09 -23.09
CA VAL A 673 43.34 20.30 -23.00
C VAL A 673 43.79 20.64 -24.42
N ARG A 674 43.29 21.76 -24.95
CA ARG A 674 43.44 22.16 -26.36
C ARG A 674 44.64 23.05 -26.63
#